data_AF-A0A493TL53-F1
#
_entry.id   AF-A0A493TL53-F1
#
_cell.length_a   1.000
_cell.length_b   1.000
_cell.length_c   1.000
_cell.angle_alpha   90.00
_cell.angle_beta   90.00
_cell.angle_gamma   90.00
#
_symmetry.space_group_name_H-M   'P 1'
#
loop_
_entity.id
_entity.type
_entity.pdbx_description
1 polymer ?
#
loop_
_entity_poly.entity_id
_entity_poly.type
_entity_poly.pdbx_seq_one_letter_code
_entity_poly.pdbx_strand_id
1 'polypeptide(L)'
;MLPQGKGVSAGGGWQRDQVTVPPSPSNCQENGGDDISAAEMQSRCHPAPCVSPRLARSPRCAPAGSRPPVPPHRGHPKSGGRGWRGGWLGEGGSMALTPGPAAGGDWRVLGDVVPRGGSSRTARASARPRERQERAAGAWSRCLTPQALEALVYRGSVKEFPGFDASQDAEALYNAMKGLGSDKEAILDLITSRSNKQRVEICQAYKSLYGKDLIADLKYELTGKFERLIVSLMRPPAYSDAKEIKDAIGGLGTDEKCLIEILASRTNQEIHDLVAAYKDAYERDLEADIVGDTSGHFKKMLVVLLQGAREEDDVVSEDLVEQDAKDLLEAGELKWGTDEAQFIYILGRRSKQHLRMVFNEYLKISGKPIERSIKGELSGDFEKLMLAVVKCIRSTAEYFAERLYKAMKGLGTRDNTLIRIMVSRSEIDMLDIREVFRTKYEKSLHNMIKEDTSGEYKKALLKLCGGDDDAAGEFFPEAAQVAYQMWEHSALAKVKLQGTVQPAASFNDDGDAQVLRKAMKGLGTDEGAIIDVVTKRSNAQRQQIIKAYKAHYGRDLMADLKSELSGSLAKLILGLMLTPAQYDAKQLRKAVEGAGTDESVLIEIMATRNNQEIAAINEAYQQAYHKRLEDDLSSDTSGHFKRILVSLALGNRDEGPENLTQAHEDAKVVAETLKLADVSSNDSSDSLETRFLSILCTRSYPQLRRVFQEFIKMTNHDVEHAIKKRMSGDVRDAFVAIVRSVKNKPAFFADKLYKSMKGAGTDERTLTRIMISRSEIDLLNIRAEFVDLFDKSLHHMIEVRAPGHPSQARHHLQPGPRALGRGSRTRGGGAEPALPPAEGHLRRLPHGSAGPVRR
;
A
#
# COMPACT_ATOMS: atom_id res chain seq x y z
N MET A 1 -7.07 44.87 -65.77
CA MET A 1 -7.25 46.31 -66.04
C MET A 1 -7.06 47.09 -64.74
N LEU A 2 -6.62 48.35 -64.83
CA LEU A 2 -6.58 49.35 -63.73
C LEU A 2 -7.96 50.05 -63.59
N PRO A 3 -8.24 50.98 -62.63
CA PRO A 3 -7.36 51.78 -61.74
C PRO A 3 -7.63 51.62 -60.20
N GLN A 4 -6.65 51.92 -59.32
CA GLN A 4 -6.42 53.15 -58.49
C GLN A 4 -7.60 53.58 -57.58
N GLY A 5 -7.45 54.22 -56.41
CA GLY A 5 -6.33 54.81 -55.62
C GLY A 5 -6.95 55.82 -54.61
N LYS A 6 -6.30 56.51 -53.65
CA LYS A 6 -4.92 56.76 -53.12
C LYS A 6 -5.10 57.10 -51.59
N GLY A 7 -4.14 57.39 -50.70
CA GLY A 7 -2.67 57.55 -50.70
C GLY A 7 -2.14 57.63 -49.23
N VAL A 8 -0.84 57.49 -48.91
CA VAL A 8 0.27 58.51 -49.02
C VAL A 8 0.17 59.58 -47.89
N SER A 9 1.19 59.94 -47.09
CA SER A 9 2.65 59.62 -46.95
C SER A 9 3.22 60.30 -45.66
N ALA A 10 4.43 60.09 -45.11
CA ALA A 10 5.37 58.96 -44.93
C ALA A 10 6.70 59.48 -44.27
N GLY A 11 7.54 58.59 -43.68
CA GLY A 11 8.96 58.86 -43.32
C GLY A 11 9.31 58.85 -41.81
N GLY A 12 10.52 58.44 -41.38
CA GLY A 12 11.64 57.81 -42.12
C GLY A 12 12.96 57.65 -41.32
N GLY A 13 13.83 56.70 -41.71
CA GLY A 13 15.17 56.40 -41.11
C GLY A 13 15.16 55.10 -40.28
N TRP A 14 15.84 53.97 -40.58
CA TRP A 14 17.20 53.64 -41.10
C TRP A 14 18.33 54.05 -40.13
N GLN A 15 19.31 53.23 -39.73
CA GLN A 15 19.92 51.95 -40.20
C GLN A 15 20.61 51.21 -38.99
N ARG A 16 21.12 49.96 -38.96
CA ARG A 16 21.25 48.79 -39.89
C ARG A 16 21.41 47.48 -39.03
N ASP A 17 21.53 46.31 -39.67
CA ASP A 17 21.44 44.93 -39.15
C ASP A 17 22.78 44.18 -38.94
N GLN A 18 22.75 43.05 -38.19
CA GLN A 18 23.28 41.69 -38.50
C GLN A 18 22.52 40.66 -37.60
N VAL A 19 22.03 39.48 -38.04
CA VAL A 19 22.66 38.27 -38.67
C VAL A 19 23.54 37.53 -37.61
N THR A 20 23.40 36.22 -37.29
CA THR A 20 23.18 34.99 -38.11
C THR A 20 22.52 33.84 -37.30
N VAL A 21 22.14 32.73 -37.96
CA VAL A 21 21.83 31.40 -37.35
C VAL A 21 22.73 30.32 -37.98
N PRO A 22 23.37 29.42 -37.20
CA PRO A 22 24.15 28.28 -37.71
C PRO A 22 23.31 26.97 -37.88
N PRO A 23 23.77 25.96 -38.65
CA PRO A 23 22.85 25.11 -39.41
C PRO A 23 22.91 23.59 -39.13
N SER A 24 21.99 22.85 -39.75
CA SER A 24 22.06 21.39 -39.96
C SER A 24 22.86 21.02 -41.23
N PRO A 25 23.59 19.89 -41.27
CA PRO A 25 24.24 19.38 -42.48
C PRO A 25 23.30 18.57 -43.41
N SER A 26 23.78 18.27 -44.62
CA SER A 26 22.97 17.95 -45.81
C SER A 26 23.12 16.52 -46.39
N ASN A 27 22.21 16.16 -47.30
CA ASN A 27 22.31 14.99 -48.21
C ASN A 27 23.40 15.15 -49.29
N CYS A 28 23.95 14.01 -49.74
CA CYS A 28 24.36 13.65 -51.12
C CYS A 28 24.20 12.11 -51.21
N GLN A 29 23.46 11.46 -52.12
CA GLN A 29 23.39 11.43 -53.60
C GLN A 29 24.32 10.37 -54.25
N GLU A 30 23.90 9.77 -55.37
CA GLU A 30 24.36 8.46 -55.88
C GLU A 30 25.62 8.47 -56.76
N ASN A 31 26.28 7.31 -56.95
CA ASN A 31 26.36 6.57 -58.24
C ASN A 31 27.38 5.38 -58.26
N GLY A 32 27.09 4.36 -59.09
CA GLY A 32 28.01 3.28 -59.51
C GLY A 32 28.21 2.12 -58.51
N GLY A 33 28.44 0.87 -58.93
CA GLY A 33 28.40 0.28 -60.29
C GLY A 33 29.12 -1.07 -60.33
N ASP A 34 28.63 -2.01 -61.17
CA ASP A 34 29.30 -3.22 -61.70
C ASP A 34 29.72 -4.33 -60.68
N ASP A 35 29.63 -5.65 -60.94
CA ASP A 35 28.89 -6.47 -61.94
C ASP A 35 28.91 -7.98 -61.51
N ILE A 36 28.38 -8.89 -62.33
CA ILE A 36 28.53 -10.38 -62.36
C ILE A 36 27.57 -11.25 -61.49
N SER A 37 26.54 -11.73 -62.19
CA SER A 37 25.81 -13.04 -62.18
C SER A 37 26.32 -14.25 -61.35
N ALA A 38 25.54 -15.31 -61.08
CA ALA A 38 24.08 -15.58 -61.02
C ALA A 38 23.84 -17.07 -60.66
N ALA A 39 22.70 -17.42 -60.02
CA ALA A 39 22.13 -18.77 -60.01
C ALA A 39 20.63 -18.76 -59.60
N GLU A 40 19.83 -19.66 -60.20
CA GLU A 40 18.37 -19.81 -60.08
C GLU A 40 17.90 -20.31 -58.68
N MET A 41 16.75 -19.89 -58.12
CA MET A 41 15.37 -20.38 -58.37
C MET A 41 15.19 -21.92 -58.17
N GLN A 42 14.11 -22.48 -57.60
CA GLN A 42 12.77 -21.96 -57.25
C GLN A 42 12.01 -22.93 -56.29
N SER A 43 11.00 -22.43 -55.53
CA SER A 43 9.79 -23.17 -55.05
C SER A 43 9.95 -24.39 -54.07
N ARG A 44 8.89 -24.97 -53.48
CA ARG A 44 7.83 -24.48 -52.53
C ARG A 44 7.06 -25.69 -51.91
N CYS A 45 6.36 -25.47 -50.78
CA CYS A 45 5.24 -26.29 -50.22
C CYS A 45 5.51 -27.62 -49.45
N HIS A 46 4.55 -27.98 -48.59
CA HIS A 46 4.40 -29.21 -47.75
C HIS A 46 3.27 -30.13 -48.33
N PRO A 47 2.65 -31.17 -47.68
CA PRO A 47 2.89 -31.81 -46.35
C PRO A 47 2.70 -33.37 -46.21
N ALA A 48 3.35 -33.98 -45.19
CA ALA A 48 2.94 -35.20 -44.42
C ALA A 48 2.66 -36.54 -45.19
N PRO A 49 2.21 -37.67 -44.59
CA PRO A 49 2.17 -38.12 -43.17
C PRO A 49 2.68 -39.58 -42.88
N CYS A 50 2.68 -39.99 -41.59
CA CYS A 50 2.54 -41.37 -41.05
C CYS A 50 3.54 -42.53 -41.33
N VAL A 51 3.89 -43.28 -40.27
CA VAL A 51 3.71 -44.76 -40.05
C VAL A 51 4.70 -45.29 -38.99
N SER A 52 4.26 -46.23 -38.14
CA SER A 52 5.08 -46.92 -37.11
C SER A 52 5.42 -48.36 -37.50
N PRO A 53 6.44 -48.96 -36.87
CA PRO A 53 6.36 -50.37 -36.46
C PRO A 53 6.61 -50.59 -34.95
N ARG A 54 6.34 -51.81 -34.47
CA ARG A 54 6.39 -52.23 -33.06
C ARG A 54 7.53 -53.24 -32.79
N LEU A 55 7.87 -53.40 -31.49
CA LEU A 55 8.61 -54.52 -30.88
C LEU A 55 10.13 -54.58 -31.24
N ALA A 56 11.05 -55.05 -30.37
CA ALA A 56 10.86 -55.97 -29.24
C ALA A 56 11.94 -55.86 -28.12
N ARG A 57 11.60 -56.42 -26.95
CA ARG A 57 12.47 -57.03 -25.90
C ARG A 57 13.53 -56.18 -25.17
N SER A 58 13.36 -56.08 -23.85
CA SER A 58 14.43 -55.89 -22.85
C SER A 58 15.33 -57.14 -22.73
N PRO A 59 16.46 -57.05 -22.00
CA PRO A 59 16.49 -57.71 -20.69
C PRO A 59 16.92 -56.80 -19.53
N ARG A 60 16.71 -57.28 -18.28
CA ARG A 60 17.21 -56.66 -17.04
C ARG A 60 18.60 -57.24 -16.68
N CYS A 61 19.44 -56.48 -15.98
CA CYS A 61 19.95 -56.80 -14.63
C CYS A 61 20.99 -55.78 -14.12
N ALA A 62 21.20 -55.79 -12.80
CA ALA A 62 22.22 -55.05 -12.03
C ALA A 62 22.66 -55.99 -10.85
N PRO A 63 23.39 -55.57 -9.80
CA PRO A 63 24.27 -54.39 -9.61
C PRO A 63 25.68 -54.74 -9.03
N ALA A 64 26.67 -53.83 -9.17
CA ALA A 64 27.90 -53.75 -8.35
C ALA A 64 28.63 -52.39 -8.56
N GLY A 65 29.45 -51.84 -7.66
CA GLY A 65 29.70 -52.29 -6.28
C GLY A 65 31.05 -51.96 -5.60
N SER A 66 31.68 -50.78 -5.77
CA SER A 66 32.93 -50.43 -5.03
C SER A 66 33.34 -48.93 -4.99
N ARG A 67 34.02 -48.54 -3.90
CA ARG A 67 34.94 -47.36 -3.73
C ARG A 67 36.41 -47.88 -3.64
N PRO A 68 37.51 -47.11 -3.36
CA PRO A 68 37.75 -45.66 -3.19
C PRO A 68 38.86 -45.18 -4.20
N PRO A 69 39.88 -44.29 -3.95
CA PRO A 69 40.74 -44.08 -2.76
C PRO A 69 40.93 -42.62 -2.26
N VAL A 70 41.70 -42.44 -1.18
CA VAL A 70 42.14 -41.15 -0.57
C VAL A 70 43.57 -41.30 -0.02
N PRO A 71 44.45 -40.29 -0.18
CA PRO A 71 45.56 -40.05 0.76
C PRO A 71 45.89 -38.53 0.98
N PRO A 72 46.86 -38.13 1.84
CA PRO A 72 46.93 -38.38 3.29
C PRO A 72 47.27 -37.12 4.15
N HIS A 73 47.24 -37.22 5.48
CA HIS A 73 47.67 -36.13 6.40
C HIS A 73 49.19 -36.09 6.66
N ARG A 74 49.76 -34.88 6.90
CA ARG A 74 50.63 -34.54 8.07
C ARG A 74 51.14 -33.08 8.07
N GLY A 75 51.35 -32.51 9.27
CA GLY A 75 52.38 -31.47 9.50
C GLY A 75 51.94 -30.12 10.10
N HIS A 76 52.17 -29.93 11.41
CA HIS A 76 52.46 -28.59 11.98
C HIS A 76 53.97 -28.30 11.84
N PRO A 77 54.38 -27.02 11.79
CA PRO A 77 55.25 -26.53 12.87
C PRO A 77 54.90 -25.10 13.35
N LYS A 78 55.79 -24.49 14.16
CA LYS A 78 55.56 -23.29 14.98
C LYS A 78 56.16 -22.00 14.38
N SER A 79 55.63 -20.87 14.85
CA SER A 79 56.21 -19.51 14.95
C SER A 79 57.70 -19.27 14.61
N GLY A 80 58.02 -18.17 13.91
CA GLY A 80 59.41 -17.64 13.92
C GLY A 80 59.81 -16.46 13.02
N GLY A 81 59.41 -15.22 13.35
CA GLY A 81 60.30 -14.03 13.35
C GLY A 81 60.96 -13.44 12.08
N ARG A 82 60.64 -12.15 11.84
CA ARG A 82 61.52 -11.03 11.38
C ARG A 82 62.13 -11.02 9.96
N GLY A 83 61.81 -9.97 9.21
CA GLY A 83 62.84 -8.96 8.86
C GLY A 83 62.79 -8.32 7.45
N TRP A 84 63.19 -7.03 7.41
CA TRP A 84 63.60 -6.21 6.24
C TRP A 84 62.49 -5.89 5.19
N ARG A 85 62.13 -4.65 4.80
CA ARG A 85 62.71 -3.27 4.69
C ARG A 85 63.32 -2.90 3.32
N GLY A 86 62.77 -1.83 2.75
CA GLY A 86 63.36 -0.94 1.73
C GLY A 86 62.26 -0.21 0.94
N GLY A 87 62.24 1.12 0.77
CA GLY A 87 63.06 2.20 1.34
C GLY A 87 62.71 3.57 0.73
N TRP A 88 63.24 4.68 1.28
CA TRP A 88 63.15 6.09 0.77
C TRP A 88 61.73 6.71 0.87
N LEU A 89 61.46 7.98 1.24
CA LEU A 89 62.17 9.17 1.79
C LEU A 89 61.11 10.01 2.58
N GLY A 90 61.37 11.10 3.30
CA GLY A 90 62.62 11.79 3.69
C GLY A 90 62.37 13.23 4.18
N GLU A 91 63.04 13.66 5.27
CA GLU A 91 63.11 15.04 5.84
C GLU A 91 61.77 15.68 6.32
N GLY A 92 61.72 16.60 7.30
CA GLY A 92 62.74 17.12 8.23
C GLY A 92 62.22 18.33 9.05
N GLY A 93 62.79 18.60 10.25
CA GLY A 93 62.59 19.86 11.00
C GLY A 93 61.89 19.78 12.38
N SER A 94 62.35 20.61 13.34
CA SER A 94 61.81 20.73 14.71
C SER A 94 62.25 22.06 15.34
N MET A 95 61.37 22.74 16.10
CA MET A 95 61.73 23.75 17.13
C MET A 95 60.52 24.12 18.03
N ALA A 96 60.70 24.95 19.07
CA ALA A 96 59.78 25.07 20.21
C ALA A 96 59.75 26.45 20.92
N LEU A 97 58.82 26.59 21.89
CA LEU A 97 58.74 27.56 23.02
C LEU A 97 58.25 29.02 22.80
N THR A 98 57.08 29.33 23.38
CA THR A 98 56.67 30.42 24.35
C THR A 98 57.39 31.80 24.38
N PRO A 99 56.75 32.93 24.82
CA PRO A 99 55.72 33.06 25.89
C PRO A 99 54.58 34.11 25.68
N GLY A 100 53.80 34.43 26.74
CA GLY A 100 52.62 35.36 26.78
C GLY A 100 52.93 36.85 27.06
N PRO A 101 51.97 37.70 27.52
CA PRO A 101 51.35 37.58 28.87
C PRO A 101 49.82 37.94 28.94
N ALA A 102 49.31 38.44 30.08
CA ALA A 102 47.91 38.27 30.54
C ALA A 102 47.19 39.51 31.15
N ALA A 103 45.88 39.36 31.41
CA ALA A 103 45.01 40.09 32.35
C ALA A 103 43.72 39.26 32.63
N GLY A 104 42.90 39.46 33.68
CA GLY A 104 43.06 40.27 34.90
C GLY A 104 41.72 40.73 35.53
N GLY A 105 41.26 40.12 36.64
CA GLY A 105 40.09 40.56 37.43
C GLY A 105 39.62 39.57 38.52
N ASP A 106 39.42 40.05 39.77
CA ASP A 106 39.03 39.28 40.98
C ASP A 106 38.11 40.16 41.88
N TRP A 107 37.09 39.58 42.54
CA TRP A 107 36.40 40.13 43.72
C TRP A 107 35.73 39.05 44.61
N ARG A 108 36.53 38.44 45.51
CA ARG A 108 36.38 38.36 47.01
C ARG A 108 35.10 39.00 47.67
N VAL A 109 34.57 38.64 48.87
CA VAL A 109 35.08 37.86 50.05
C VAL A 109 34.01 37.55 51.15
N LEU A 110 34.24 36.52 52.01
CA LEU A 110 33.69 36.21 53.38
C LEU A 110 32.15 36.05 53.61
N GLY A 111 31.64 35.42 54.70
CA GLY A 111 32.29 34.86 55.92
C GLY A 111 31.37 33.96 56.80
N ASP A 112 31.86 33.55 57.98
CA ASP A 112 31.41 32.39 58.78
C ASP A 112 30.30 32.61 59.85
N VAL A 113 29.75 31.50 60.39
CA VAL A 113 29.61 31.18 61.86
C VAL A 113 28.98 29.78 62.08
N VAL A 114 29.41 29.00 63.10
CA VAL A 114 29.02 27.58 63.31
C VAL A 114 28.80 27.19 64.79
N PRO A 115 27.56 26.82 65.18
CA PRO A 115 27.29 25.58 65.95
C PRO A 115 25.92 24.92 65.59
N ARG A 116 25.53 23.68 65.94
CA ARG A 116 26.15 22.46 66.53
C ARG A 116 25.16 21.27 66.37
N GLY A 117 25.64 20.02 66.39
CA GLY A 117 24.91 18.88 67.01
C GLY A 117 24.52 17.66 66.16
N GLY A 118 24.91 16.44 66.60
CA GLY A 118 24.05 15.25 66.46
C GLY A 118 24.47 14.05 65.57
N SER A 119 25.40 13.22 66.05
CA SER A 119 25.46 11.74 65.85
C SER A 119 25.36 11.12 64.42
N SER A 120 26.54 10.78 63.89
CA SER A 120 26.87 9.66 62.99
C SER A 120 25.82 8.55 62.67
N ARG A 121 25.73 8.20 61.37
CA ARG A 121 26.13 6.87 60.85
C ARG A 121 26.48 6.94 59.36
N THR A 122 27.59 6.34 58.94
CA THR A 122 28.13 6.45 57.58
C THR A 122 27.68 5.31 56.67
N ALA A 123 27.00 5.64 55.56
CA ALA A 123 26.75 4.73 54.44
C ALA A 123 27.30 5.35 53.15
N ARG A 124 28.16 4.62 52.43
CA ARG A 124 28.97 5.14 51.32
C ARG A 124 28.27 4.90 49.97
N ALA A 125 27.59 5.91 49.44
CA ALA A 125 26.94 5.83 48.14
C ALA A 125 27.83 6.36 47.00
N SER A 126 27.99 5.56 45.93
CA SER A 126 28.10 5.95 44.50
C SER A 126 28.84 4.89 43.65
N ALA A 127 28.08 3.97 43.06
CA ALA A 127 28.45 3.25 41.84
C ALA A 127 27.36 3.55 40.78
N ARG A 128 27.69 3.51 39.49
CA ARG A 128 26.87 4.14 38.44
C ARG A 128 25.64 3.30 38.05
N PRO A 129 24.49 3.90 37.67
CA PRO A 129 23.26 3.16 37.36
C PRO A 129 23.32 2.17 36.18
N ARG A 130 24.28 2.30 35.24
CA ARG A 130 24.30 1.52 33.99
C ARG A 130 24.45 0.00 34.18
N GLU A 131 25.29 -0.46 35.12
CA GLU A 131 25.55 -1.90 35.31
C GLU A 131 24.33 -2.73 35.77
N ARG A 132 23.26 -2.08 36.27
CA ARG A 132 22.06 -2.81 36.73
C ARG A 132 21.12 -3.19 35.59
N GLN A 133 21.17 -2.47 34.47
CA GLN A 133 20.21 -2.64 33.37
C GLN A 133 20.65 -3.73 32.38
N GLU A 134 21.95 -3.80 32.07
CA GLU A 134 22.55 -4.87 31.24
C GLU A 134 22.44 -6.25 31.92
N ARG A 135 22.58 -6.32 33.25
CA ARG A 135 22.39 -7.55 34.02
C ARG A 135 20.94 -8.05 34.04
N ALA A 136 19.95 -7.17 33.81
CA ALA A 136 18.56 -7.58 33.68
C ALA A 136 18.34 -8.32 32.34
N ALA A 137 18.71 -7.71 31.21
CA ALA A 137 18.60 -8.34 29.89
C ALA A 137 19.37 -9.69 29.83
N GLY A 138 20.59 -9.72 30.38
CA GLY A 138 21.42 -10.92 30.43
C GLY A 138 20.94 -12.04 31.38
N ALA A 139 19.84 -11.86 32.12
CA ALA A 139 19.28 -12.87 33.03
C ALA A 139 18.17 -13.72 32.40
N TRP A 140 17.24 -13.10 31.64
CA TRP A 140 16.05 -13.79 31.12
C TRP A 140 16.42 -14.86 30.08
N SER A 141 17.42 -14.57 29.24
CA SER A 141 17.97 -15.51 28.24
C SER A 141 18.63 -16.77 28.84
N ARG A 142 18.84 -16.83 30.17
CA ARG A 142 19.49 -17.97 30.85
C ARG A 142 18.54 -18.95 31.53
N CYS A 143 17.22 -18.72 31.46
CA CYS A 143 16.20 -19.57 32.07
C CYS A 143 15.24 -20.24 31.07
N LEU A 144 15.42 -19.99 29.76
CA LEU A 144 14.60 -20.57 28.70
C LEU A 144 15.24 -21.86 28.18
N THR A 145 14.43 -22.91 27.98
CA THR A 145 14.87 -24.11 27.25
C THR A 145 15.03 -23.79 25.76
N PRO A 146 15.77 -24.60 24.98
CA PRO A 146 15.86 -24.42 23.53
C PRO A 146 14.48 -24.34 22.87
N GLN A 147 13.54 -25.19 23.28
CA GLN A 147 12.15 -25.19 22.79
C GLN A 147 11.35 -23.94 23.20
N ALA A 148 11.67 -23.29 24.34
CA ALA A 148 11.07 -22.01 24.71
C ALA A 148 11.66 -20.83 23.92
N LEU A 149 12.92 -20.94 23.49
CA LEU A 149 13.55 -20.02 22.53
C LEU A 149 12.99 -20.21 21.12
N GLU A 150 12.82 -21.45 20.65
CA GLU A 150 12.13 -21.76 19.37
C GLU A 150 10.67 -21.27 19.39
N ALA A 151 9.97 -21.40 20.51
CA ALA A 151 8.59 -20.90 20.67
C ALA A 151 8.48 -19.36 20.61
N LEU A 152 9.57 -18.63 20.87
CA LEU A 152 9.67 -17.17 20.68
C LEU A 152 10.03 -16.77 19.23
N VAL A 153 10.64 -17.70 18.47
CA VAL A 153 11.05 -17.48 17.07
C VAL A 153 9.96 -17.92 16.07
N TYR A 154 9.11 -18.89 16.42
CA TYR A 154 8.13 -19.46 15.51
C TYR A 154 6.92 -18.55 15.24
N ARG A 155 6.76 -18.11 13.98
CA ARG A 155 5.72 -17.14 13.53
C ARG A 155 4.51 -17.75 12.81
N GLY A 156 4.42 -19.09 12.74
CA GLY A 156 3.24 -19.80 12.27
C GLY A 156 2.11 -19.85 13.31
N SER A 157 0.87 -19.95 12.82
CA SER A 157 -0.35 -20.13 13.62
C SER A 157 -0.60 -21.59 13.98
N VAL A 158 -0.32 -22.52 13.05
CA VAL A 158 -0.34 -23.98 13.27
C VAL A 158 1.04 -24.41 13.78
N LYS A 159 1.10 -25.40 14.68
CA LYS A 159 2.35 -25.91 15.29
C LYS A 159 2.35 -27.43 15.30
N GLU A 160 3.50 -28.06 15.57
CA GLU A 160 3.54 -29.51 15.83
C GLU A 160 2.68 -29.83 17.06
N PHE A 161 1.81 -30.83 16.94
CA PHE A 161 0.95 -31.29 18.02
C PHE A 161 1.75 -32.11 19.04
N PRO A 162 1.68 -31.79 20.35
CA PRO A 162 2.40 -32.52 21.39
C PRO A 162 1.74 -33.88 21.64
N GLY A 163 2.55 -34.94 21.78
CA GLY A 163 2.03 -36.31 22.01
C GLY A 163 1.34 -36.94 20.79
N PHE A 164 1.69 -36.49 19.59
CA PHE A 164 1.19 -37.00 18.31
C PHE A 164 1.48 -38.50 18.09
N ASP A 165 0.49 -39.21 17.54
CA ASP A 165 0.59 -40.58 17.03
C ASP A 165 -0.13 -40.67 15.67
N ALA A 166 0.65 -40.87 14.60
CA ALA A 166 0.15 -40.95 13.23
C ALA A 166 -0.86 -42.09 13.01
N SER A 167 -0.78 -43.18 13.78
CA SER A 167 -1.66 -44.34 13.67
C SER A 167 -3.02 -44.03 14.28
N GLN A 168 -3.04 -43.48 15.49
CA GLN A 168 -4.29 -43.06 16.15
C GLN A 168 -5.03 -41.99 15.34
N ASP A 169 -4.30 -41.03 14.76
CA ASP A 169 -4.89 -40.01 13.89
C ASP A 169 -5.39 -40.59 12.55
N ALA A 170 -4.70 -41.57 11.97
CA ALA A 170 -5.19 -42.29 10.79
C ALA A 170 -6.46 -43.10 11.09
N GLU A 171 -6.55 -43.75 12.24
CA GLU A 171 -7.75 -44.43 12.71
C GLU A 171 -8.91 -43.45 12.97
N ALA A 172 -8.63 -42.28 13.55
CA ALA A 172 -9.62 -41.23 13.77
C ALA A 172 -10.19 -40.70 12.44
N LEU A 173 -9.34 -40.40 11.45
CA LEU A 173 -9.79 -39.99 10.12
C LEU A 173 -10.56 -41.10 9.38
N TYR A 174 -10.13 -42.37 9.48
CA TYR A 174 -10.86 -43.49 8.88
C TYR A 174 -12.27 -43.62 9.47
N ASN A 175 -12.40 -43.54 10.79
CA ASN A 175 -13.70 -43.62 11.45
C ASN A 175 -14.58 -42.39 11.20
N ALA A 176 -14.00 -41.19 11.08
CA ALA A 176 -14.71 -39.97 10.69
C ALA A 176 -15.24 -40.03 9.24
N MET A 177 -14.64 -40.84 8.37
CA MET A 177 -15.08 -41.09 6.98
C MET A 177 -15.91 -42.39 6.83
N LYS A 178 -16.38 -42.99 7.93
CA LYS A 178 -17.02 -44.32 7.92
C LYS A 178 -18.53 -44.24 8.17
N GLY A 179 -19.32 -44.16 7.11
CA GLY A 179 -20.78 -44.25 7.21
C GLY A 179 -21.51 -43.78 5.95
N LEU A 180 -22.68 -43.17 6.16
CA LEU A 180 -23.35 -42.37 5.15
C LEU A 180 -22.96 -40.90 5.35
N GLY A 181 -21.90 -40.49 4.64
CA GLY A 181 -21.23 -39.21 4.84
C GLY A 181 -20.23 -39.20 5.99
N SER A 182 -19.60 -38.04 6.21
CA SER A 182 -18.42 -37.87 7.05
C SER A 182 -18.62 -36.88 8.20
N ASP A 183 -17.93 -37.13 9.33
CA ASP A 183 -17.76 -36.17 10.41
C ASP A 183 -16.71 -35.11 10.02
N LYS A 184 -17.22 -34.08 9.34
CA LYS A 184 -16.42 -32.95 8.88
C LYS A 184 -15.78 -32.15 10.02
N GLU A 185 -16.38 -32.15 11.21
CA GLU A 185 -15.83 -31.43 12.36
C GLU A 185 -14.63 -32.20 12.91
N ALA A 186 -14.72 -33.52 13.07
CA ALA A 186 -13.57 -34.35 13.47
C ALA A 186 -12.41 -34.29 12.45
N ILE A 187 -12.71 -34.36 11.14
CA ILE A 187 -11.72 -34.24 10.06
C ILE A 187 -11.03 -32.86 10.11
N LEU A 188 -11.81 -31.79 10.25
CA LEU A 188 -11.32 -30.42 10.37
C LEU A 188 -10.44 -30.24 11.61
N ASP A 189 -10.95 -30.65 12.77
CA ASP A 189 -10.32 -30.44 14.07
C ASP A 189 -8.99 -31.17 14.18
N LEU A 190 -8.90 -32.38 13.65
CA LEU A 190 -7.65 -33.12 13.56
C LEU A 190 -6.68 -32.44 12.58
N ILE A 191 -7.05 -32.30 11.31
CA ILE A 191 -6.11 -31.86 10.25
C ILE A 191 -5.60 -30.44 10.49
N THR A 192 -6.43 -29.52 10.98
CA THR A 192 -6.01 -28.14 11.31
C THR A 192 -5.19 -28.03 12.60
N SER A 193 -5.16 -29.07 13.43
CA SER A 193 -4.41 -29.14 14.69
C SER A 193 -3.18 -30.07 14.63
N ARG A 194 -2.65 -30.31 13.43
CA ARG A 194 -1.37 -31.02 13.17
C ARG A 194 -0.50 -30.18 12.25
N SER A 195 0.83 -30.28 12.35
CA SER A 195 1.73 -29.69 11.34
C SER A 195 1.65 -30.45 10.01
N ASN A 196 2.10 -29.84 8.92
CA ASN A 196 2.14 -30.48 7.60
C ASN A 196 2.98 -31.76 7.61
N LYS A 197 4.13 -31.76 8.30
CA LYS A 197 4.96 -32.94 8.57
C LYS A 197 4.14 -34.06 9.22
N GLN A 198 3.41 -33.76 10.30
CA GLN A 198 2.53 -34.72 10.96
C GLN A 198 1.40 -35.22 10.05
N ARG A 199 0.81 -34.37 9.20
CA ARG A 199 -0.18 -34.79 8.19
C ARG A 199 0.40 -35.76 7.15
N VAL A 200 1.66 -35.59 6.75
CA VAL A 200 2.36 -36.52 5.86
C VAL A 200 2.61 -37.87 6.55
N GLU A 201 2.99 -37.85 7.84
CA GLU A 201 3.11 -39.07 8.66
C GLU A 201 1.76 -39.79 8.81
N ILE A 202 0.64 -39.05 9.01
CA ILE A 202 -0.72 -39.62 9.01
C ILE A 202 -1.06 -40.26 7.66
N CYS A 203 -0.73 -39.64 6.53
CA CYS A 203 -0.93 -40.25 5.20
C CYS A 203 -0.20 -41.60 5.07
N GLN A 204 1.04 -41.70 5.59
CA GLN A 204 1.82 -42.93 5.57
C GLN A 204 1.22 -44.01 6.48
N ALA A 205 0.78 -43.63 7.69
CA ALA A 205 0.10 -44.54 8.61
C ALA A 205 -1.22 -45.05 8.04
N TYR A 206 -2.07 -44.17 7.50
CA TYR A 206 -3.34 -44.52 6.85
C TYR A 206 -3.13 -45.47 5.67
N LYS A 207 -2.11 -45.22 4.84
CA LYS A 207 -1.74 -46.10 3.73
C LYS A 207 -1.30 -47.48 4.19
N SER A 208 -0.64 -47.56 5.35
CA SER A 208 -0.12 -48.81 5.93
C SER A 208 -1.23 -49.62 6.63
N LEU A 209 -2.12 -48.95 7.37
CA LEU A 209 -3.22 -49.58 8.11
C LEU A 209 -4.37 -50.06 7.21
N TYR A 210 -4.68 -49.31 6.14
CA TYR A 210 -5.88 -49.54 5.32
C TYR A 210 -5.59 -49.85 3.85
N GLY A 211 -4.35 -49.72 3.37
CA GLY A 211 -3.99 -49.86 1.96
C GLY A 211 -4.52 -48.73 1.05
N LYS A 212 -5.38 -47.84 1.56
CA LYS A 212 -6.04 -46.74 0.84
C LYS A 212 -5.20 -45.48 0.79
N ASP A 213 -5.52 -44.58 -0.13
CA ASP A 213 -4.93 -43.23 -0.17
C ASP A 213 -5.82 -42.22 0.58
N LEU A 214 -5.29 -41.60 1.62
CA LEU A 214 -6.05 -40.66 2.47
C LEU A 214 -6.53 -39.43 1.69
N ILE A 215 -5.76 -38.95 0.72
CA ILE A 215 -6.12 -37.77 -0.07
C ILE A 215 -7.22 -38.13 -1.09
N ALA A 216 -7.25 -39.35 -1.61
CA ALA A 216 -8.34 -39.85 -2.45
C ALA A 216 -9.64 -40.05 -1.66
N ASP A 217 -9.57 -40.65 -0.47
CA ASP A 217 -10.74 -40.82 0.41
C ASP A 217 -11.31 -39.45 0.85
N LEU A 218 -10.46 -38.49 1.23
CA LEU A 218 -10.88 -37.12 1.57
C LEU A 218 -11.53 -36.36 0.40
N LYS A 219 -11.12 -36.61 -0.85
CA LYS A 219 -11.77 -36.05 -2.05
C LYS A 219 -13.12 -36.70 -2.38
N TYR A 220 -13.36 -37.91 -1.88
CA TYR A 220 -14.61 -38.63 -2.07
C TYR A 220 -15.66 -38.21 -1.03
N GLU A 221 -15.25 -38.05 0.22
CA GLU A 221 -16.15 -37.68 1.33
C GLU A 221 -16.40 -36.16 1.47
N LEU A 222 -15.51 -35.31 0.95
CA LEU A 222 -15.64 -33.86 0.99
C LEU A 222 -15.93 -33.29 -0.42
N THR A 223 -16.49 -32.08 -0.48
CA THR A 223 -16.67 -31.38 -1.77
C THR A 223 -16.41 -29.88 -1.69
N GLY A 224 -15.91 -29.30 -2.79
CA GLY A 224 -15.89 -27.85 -3.03
C GLY A 224 -14.82 -27.10 -2.24
N LYS A 225 -15.18 -25.93 -1.67
CA LYS A 225 -14.21 -25.05 -0.97
C LYS A 225 -13.55 -25.73 0.24
N PHE A 226 -14.33 -26.53 0.99
CA PHE A 226 -13.84 -27.25 2.16
C PHE A 226 -12.93 -28.42 1.75
N GLU A 227 -13.30 -29.17 0.72
CA GLU A 227 -12.44 -30.19 0.08
C GLU A 227 -11.11 -29.59 -0.37
N ARG A 228 -11.11 -28.53 -1.20
CA ARG A 228 -9.86 -27.90 -1.69
C ARG A 228 -8.97 -27.46 -0.53
N LEU A 229 -9.54 -26.89 0.53
CA LEU A 229 -8.80 -26.47 1.71
C LEU A 229 -8.14 -27.66 2.46
N ILE A 230 -8.94 -28.67 2.82
CA ILE A 230 -8.45 -29.87 3.54
C ILE A 230 -7.42 -30.63 2.69
N VAL A 231 -7.72 -30.86 1.41
CA VAL A 231 -6.86 -31.59 0.47
C VAL A 231 -5.56 -30.83 0.18
N SER A 232 -5.54 -29.49 0.25
CA SER A 232 -4.29 -28.72 0.19
C SER A 232 -3.50 -28.74 1.49
N LEU A 233 -4.14 -28.76 2.67
CA LEU A 233 -3.43 -28.93 3.94
C LEU A 233 -2.63 -30.24 4.04
N MET A 234 -3.10 -31.31 3.37
CA MET A 234 -2.48 -32.65 3.37
C MET A 234 -1.32 -32.82 2.37
N ARG A 235 -1.04 -31.85 1.48
CA ARG A 235 0.11 -31.92 0.55
C ARG A 235 1.38 -31.37 1.19
N PRO A 236 2.57 -31.94 0.94
CA PRO A 236 3.83 -31.27 1.25
C PRO A 236 3.91 -29.90 0.56
N PRO A 237 4.58 -28.87 1.12
CA PRO A 237 4.45 -27.49 0.66
C PRO A 237 4.80 -27.29 -0.81
N ALA A 238 5.93 -27.85 -1.25
CA ALA A 238 6.38 -27.80 -2.65
C ALA A 238 5.38 -28.45 -3.63
N TYR A 239 4.72 -29.55 -3.24
CA TYR A 239 3.67 -30.19 -4.04
C TYR A 239 2.36 -29.40 -4.04
N SER A 240 2.11 -28.59 -3.00
CA SER A 240 0.99 -27.64 -2.99
C SER A 240 1.25 -26.47 -3.94
N ASP A 241 2.46 -25.89 -3.94
CA ASP A 241 2.83 -24.81 -4.86
C ASP A 241 2.91 -25.29 -6.30
N ALA A 242 3.48 -26.47 -6.56
CA ALA A 242 3.47 -27.10 -7.87
C ALA A 242 2.04 -27.32 -8.38
N LYS A 243 1.09 -27.70 -7.50
CA LYS A 243 -0.33 -27.86 -7.85
C LYS A 243 -1.04 -26.53 -8.12
N GLU A 244 -0.75 -25.48 -7.36
CA GLU A 244 -1.31 -24.14 -7.58
C GLU A 244 -0.76 -23.50 -8.87
N ILE A 245 0.52 -23.70 -9.21
CA ILE A 245 1.07 -23.28 -10.50
C ILE A 245 0.50 -24.14 -11.64
N LYS A 246 0.32 -25.46 -11.46
CA LYS A 246 -0.30 -26.30 -12.48
C LYS A 246 -1.75 -25.91 -12.77
N ASP A 247 -2.49 -25.44 -11.77
CA ASP A 247 -3.82 -24.82 -11.97
C ASP A 247 -3.69 -23.46 -12.67
N ALA A 248 -2.70 -22.63 -12.30
CA ALA A 248 -2.52 -21.29 -12.85
C ALA A 248 -2.15 -21.26 -14.34
N ILE A 249 -1.53 -22.32 -14.87
CA ILE A 249 -1.22 -22.49 -16.31
C ILE A 249 -2.05 -23.62 -16.96
N GLY A 250 -3.05 -24.14 -16.25
CA GLY A 250 -3.82 -25.32 -16.64
C GLY A 250 -5.21 -25.00 -17.16
N GLY A 251 -5.35 -24.32 -18.30
CA GLY A 251 -6.66 -24.05 -18.88
C GLY A 251 -6.69 -23.10 -20.08
N LEU A 252 -7.85 -22.47 -20.30
CA LEU A 252 -8.00 -21.40 -21.28
C LEU A 252 -7.61 -20.06 -20.64
N GLY A 253 -6.32 -19.75 -20.70
CA GLY A 253 -5.71 -18.56 -20.09
C GLY A 253 -4.91 -18.89 -18.82
N THR A 254 -4.35 -17.85 -18.21
CA THR A 254 -3.38 -17.95 -17.12
C THR A 254 -3.87 -17.21 -15.88
N ASP A 255 -3.58 -17.69 -14.66
CA ASP A 255 -3.68 -16.88 -13.43
C ASP A 255 -2.32 -16.24 -13.12
N GLU A 256 -2.04 -15.11 -13.75
CA GLU A 256 -0.80 -14.35 -13.50
C GLU A 256 -0.69 -13.94 -12.04
N LYS A 257 -1.82 -13.76 -11.34
CA LYS A 257 -1.84 -13.37 -9.93
C LYS A 257 -1.42 -14.51 -9.01
N CYS A 258 -1.52 -15.77 -9.43
CA CYS A 258 -0.93 -16.92 -8.76
C CYS A 258 0.57 -17.02 -9.03
N LEU A 259 0.98 -16.93 -10.31
CA LEU A 259 2.41 -16.96 -10.69
C LEU A 259 3.21 -15.87 -9.97
N ILE A 260 2.70 -14.64 -9.96
CA ILE A 260 3.29 -13.49 -9.25
C ILE A 260 3.38 -13.75 -7.74
N GLU A 261 2.33 -14.31 -7.13
CA GLU A 261 2.23 -14.49 -5.68
C GLU A 261 3.20 -15.54 -5.15
N ILE A 262 3.40 -16.63 -5.89
CA ILE A 262 4.37 -17.67 -5.52
C ILE A 262 5.79 -17.20 -5.87
N LEU A 263 6.08 -16.90 -7.14
CA LEU A 263 7.46 -16.69 -7.59
C LEU A 263 8.10 -15.39 -7.08
N ALA A 264 7.32 -14.39 -6.66
CA ALA A 264 7.88 -13.19 -5.99
C ALA A 264 8.15 -13.39 -4.48
N SER A 265 7.54 -14.39 -3.82
CA SER A 265 7.56 -14.52 -2.36
C SER A 265 8.49 -15.62 -1.83
N ARG A 266 8.65 -16.73 -2.59
CA ARG A 266 9.46 -17.88 -2.19
C ARG A 266 10.96 -17.55 -2.13
N THR A 267 11.66 -18.31 -1.29
CA THR A 267 13.13 -18.34 -1.14
C THR A 267 13.77 -19.24 -2.21
N ASN A 268 15.10 -19.15 -2.35
CA ASN A 268 15.88 -19.98 -3.27
C ASN A 268 15.60 -21.48 -3.07
N GLN A 269 15.61 -21.97 -1.81
CA GLN A 269 15.29 -23.36 -1.49
C GLN A 269 13.85 -23.74 -1.82
N GLU A 270 12.85 -22.93 -1.43
CA GLU A 270 11.44 -23.18 -1.77
C GLU A 270 11.22 -23.26 -3.30
N ILE A 271 11.93 -22.45 -4.08
CA ILE A 271 11.89 -22.49 -5.56
C ILE A 271 12.49 -23.80 -6.09
N HIS A 272 13.64 -24.25 -5.58
CA HIS A 272 14.25 -25.52 -5.99
C HIS A 272 13.37 -26.73 -5.65
N ASP A 273 12.80 -26.75 -4.44
CA ASP A 273 11.89 -27.82 -3.98
C ASP A 273 10.61 -27.85 -4.83
N LEU A 274 10.07 -26.69 -5.17
CA LEU A 274 8.90 -26.52 -6.04
C LEU A 274 9.18 -27.03 -7.46
N VAL A 275 10.32 -26.68 -8.08
CA VAL A 275 10.72 -27.17 -9.40
C VAL A 275 10.88 -28.70 -9.39
N ALA A 276 11.48 -29.26 -8.33
CA ALA A 276 11.62 -30.70 -8.17
C ALA A 276 10.24 -31.40 -8.01
N ALA A 277 9.36 -30.87 -7.15
CA ALA A 277 8.02 -31.41 -6.92
C ALA A 277 7.11 -31.31 -8.15
N TYR A 278 7.24 -30.26 -8.97
CA TYR A 278 6.50 -30.14 -10.23
C TYR A 278 6.96 -31.19 -11.25
N LYS A 279 8.27 -31.43 -11.32
CA LYS A 279 8.86 -32.44 -12.21
C LYS A 279 8.49 -33.86 -11.81
N ASP A 280 8.44 -34.16 -10.51
CA ASP A 280 7.96 -35.45 -9.98
C ASP A 280 6.45 -35.63 -10.24
N ALA A 281 5.62 -34.69 -9.81
CA ALA A 281 4.17 -34.81 -9.85
C ALA A 281 3.54 -34.78 -11.26
N TYR A 282 4.26 -34.25 -12.26
CA TYR A 282 3.71 -34.04 -13.62
C TYR A 282 4.59 -34.54 -14.77
N GLU A 283 5.80 -35.08 -14.50
CA GLU A 283 6.78 -35.49 -15.53
C GLU A 283 7.13 -34.37 -16.55
N ARG A 284 7.05 -33.10 -16.12
CA ARG A 284 7.25 -31.92 -16.98
C ARG A 284 8.30 -30.96 -16.43
N ASP A 285 8.88 -30.17 -17.34
CA ASP A 285 9.74 -29.06 -16.98
C ASP A 285 8.91 -27.80 -16.70
N LEU A 286 9.13 -27.20 -15.53
CA LEU A 286 8.36 -26.04 -15.08
C LEU A 286 8.77 -24.73 -15.78
N GLU A 287 10.05 -24.58 -16.11
CA GLU A 287 10.51 -23.40 -16.83
C GLU A 287 9.93 -23.41 -18.24
N ALA A 288 9.98 -24.54 -18.94
CA ALA A 288 9.40 -24.70 -20.27
C ALA A 288 7.88 -24.42 -20.30
N ASP A 289 7.12 -24.89 -19.30
CA ASP A 289 5.68 -24.61 -19.19
C ASP A 289 5.43 -23.10 -18.96
N ILE A 290 6.11 -22.47 -17.99
CA ILE A 290 6.02 -21.01 -17.76
C ILE A 290 6.47 -20.20 -18.99
N VAL A 291 7.50 -20.67 -19.70
CA VAL A 291 8.02 -20.03 -20.92
C VAL A 291 7.05 -20.14 -22.09
N GLY A 292 6.22 -21.18 -22.13
CA GLY A 292 5.13 -21.34 -23.10
C GLY A 292 3.97 -20.37 -22.85
N ASP A 293 3.47 -20.32 -21.62
CA ASP A 293 2.25 -19.57 -21.27
C ASP A 293 2.48 -18.07 -20.99
N THR A 294 3.73 -17.60 -20.92
CA THR A 294 4.04 -16.18 -20.62
C THR A 294 4.87 -15.48 -21.69
N SER A 295 4.87 -14.13 -21.69
CA SER A 295 5.56 -13.33 -22.72
C SER A 295 6.23 -12.07 -22.16
N GLY A 296 7.01 -11.39 -23.02
CA GLY A 296 7.64 -10.10 -22.72
C GLY A 296 8.56 -10.10 -21.50
N HIS A 297 8.59 -8.97 -20.80
CA HIS A 297 9.42 -8.76 -19.61
C HIS A 297 8.87 -9.47 -18.37
N PHE A 298 7.55 -9.71 -18.34
CA PHE A 298 6.91 -10.58 -17.37
C PHE A 298 7.54 -11.98 -17.37
N LYS A 299 7.62 -12.64 -18.55
CA LYS A 299 8.34 -13.91 -18.70
C LYS A 299 9.77 -13.85 -18.21
N LYS A 300 10.56 -12.86 -18.66
CA LYS A 300 11.98 -12.71 -18.29
C LYS A 300 12.16 -12.70 -16.77
N MET A 301 11.34 -11.93 -16.06
CA MET A 301 11.42 -11.84 -14.59
C MET A 301 10.96 -13.12 -13.88
N LEU A 302 9.90 -13.78 -14.37
CA LEU A 302 9.48 -15.07 -13.81
C LEU A 302 10.59 -16.12 -13.94
N VAL A 303 11.26 -16.20 -15.10
CA VAL A 303 12.39 -17.12 -15.33
C VAL A 303 13.57 -16.81 -14.39
N VAL A 304 13.91 -15.53 -14.20
CA VAL A 304 14.97 -15.11 -13.26
C VAL A 304 14.65 -15.51 -11.82
N LEU A 305 13.40 -15.35 -11.37
CA LEU A 305 12.95 -15.78 -10.04
C LEU A 305 12.95 -17.32 -9.90
N LEU A 306 12.56 -18.03 -10.97
CA LEU A 306 12.50 -19.50 -11.01
C LEU A 306 13.89 -20.16 -10.97
N GLN A 307 14.98 -19.44 -11.27
CA GLN A 307 16.33 -19.98 -11.11
C GLN A 307 16.70 -20.29 -9.64
N GLY A 308 16.01 -19.70 -8.66
CA GLY A 308 16.38 -19.82 -7.24
C GLY A 308 17.80 -19.33 -6.95
N ALA A 309 18.29 -18.37 -7.73
CA ALA A 309 19.69 -17.95 -7.76
C ALA A 309 19.89 -16.48 -7.34
N ARG A 310 19.12 -16.04 -6.33
CA ARG A 310 19.33 -14.74 -5.66
C ARG A 310 20.57 -14.84 -4.76
N GLU A 311 21.36 -13.78 -4.71
CA GLU A 311 22.43 -13.59 -3.74
C GLU A 311 21.86 -13.70 -2.31
N GLU A 312 22.48 -14.49 -1.43
CA GLU A 312 22.01 -14.66 -0.03
C GLU A 312 22.35 -13.43 0.82
N ASP A 313 21.65 -13.26 1.96
CA ASP A 313 21.85 -12.10 2.85
C ASP A 313 23.20 -12.16 3.59
N ASP A 314 24.05 -11.13 3.40
CA ASP A 314 25.44 -11.10 3.85
C ASP A 314 25.91 -9.71 4.37
N VAL A 315 27.21 -9.40 4.29
CA VAL A 315 27.77 -8.09 4.68
C VAL A 315 27.63 -7.11 3.52
N VAL A 316 26.51 -6.39 3.51
CA VAL A 316 26.15 -5.40 2.48
C VAL A 316 27.23 -4.32 2.30
N SER A 317 27.61 -4.08 1.05
CA SER A 317 28.50 -2.98 0.64
C SER A 317 27.70 -1.69 0.46
N GLU A 318 28.04 -0.65 1.22
CA GLU A 318 27.39 0.68 1.14
C GLU A 318 27.63 1.34 -0.24
N ASP A 319 28.83 1.21 -0.81
CA ASP A 319 29.14 1.68 -2.17
C ASP A 319 28.21 1.04 -3.22
N LEU A 320 27.95 -0.27 -3.10
CA LEU A 320 27.08 -0.99 -4.02
C LEU A 320 25.60 -0.67 -3.79
N VAL A 321 25.20 -0.36 -2.55
CA VAL A 321 23.85 0.15 -2.23
C VAL A 321 23.62 1.51 -2.88
N GLU A 322 24.59 2.41 -2.76
CA GLU A 322 24.55 3.71 -3.44
C GLU A 322 24.54 3.55 -4.97
N GLN A 323 25.34 2.64 -5.53
CA GLN A 323 25.39 2.40 -6.97
C GLN A 323 24.07 1.82 -7.49
N ASP A 324 23.56 0.73 -6.93
CA ASP A 324 22.28 0.14 -7.37
C ASP A 324 21.10 1.12 -7.19
N ALA A 325 21.14 2.00 -6.19
CA ALA A 325 20.12 3.04 -6.00
C ALA A 325 20.19 4.13 -7.09
N LYS A 326 21.39 4.54 -7.52
CA LYS A 326 21.61 5.46 -8.65
C LYS A 326 21.22 4.80 -9.97
N ASP A 327 21.66 3.56 -10.19
CA ASP A 327 21.30 2.74 -11.36
C ASP A 327 19.78 2.61 -11.52
N LEU A 328 19.03 2.30 -10.45
CA LEU A 328 17.56 2.24 -10.50
C LEU A 328 16.90 3.61 -10.76
N LEU A 329 17.57 4.71 -10.39
CA LEU A 329 17.07 6.07 -10.62
C LEU A 329 17.28 6.50 -12.07
N GLU A 330 18.49 6.25 -12.59
CA GLU A 330 18.87 6.45 -13.99
C GLU A 330 18.11 5.52 -14.93
N ALA A 331 17.81 4.28 -14.50
CA ALA A 331 17.01 3.31 -15.23
C ALA A 331 15.52 3.68 -15.36
N GLY A 332 15.00 4.54 -14.47
CA GLY A 332 13.58 4.93 -14.45
C GLY A 332 13.39 6.44 -14.58
N GLU A 333 13.17 7.11 -13.44
CA GLU A 333 12.73 8.52 -13.30
C GLU A 333 13.54 9.57 -14.10
N LEU A 334 14.78 9.28 -14.50
CA LEU A 334 15.64 10.19 -15.27
C LEU A 334 15.61 9.97 -16.79
N LYS A 335 14.89 8.96 -17.29
CA LYS A 335 14.60 8.76 -18.72
C LYS A 335 13.08 8.72 -18.98
N TRP A 336 12.68 8.63 -20.25
CA TRP A 336 11.28 8.43 -20.62
C TRP A 336 11.03 6.94 -20.85
N GLY A 337 10.25 6.30 -19.98
CA GLY A 337 10.12 4.84 -19.92
C GLY A 337 11.15 4.21 -18.97
N THR A 338 11.14 2.88 -18.85
CA THR A 338 12.05 2.14 -17.96
C THR A 338 13.10 1.38 -18.75
N ASP A 339 14.30 1.24 -18.19
CA ASP A 339 15.21 0.15 -18.53
C ASP A 339 14.80 -1.11 -17.76
N GLU A 340 13.92 -1.91 -18.35
CA GLU A 340 13.41 -3.08 -17.65
C GLU A 340 14.49 -4.15 -17.42
N ALA A 341 15.59 -4.12 -18.18
CA ALA A 341 16.68 -5.07 -18.01
C ALA A 341 17.46 -4.79 -16.72
N GLN A 342 17.79 -3.52 -16.44
CA GLN A 342 18.44 -3.13 -15.19
C GLN A 342 17.54 -3.40 -13.97
N PHE A 343 16.24 -3.12 -14.08
CA PHE A 343 15.25 -3.44 -13.05
C PHE A 343 15.13 -4.96 -12.79
N ILE A 344 15.09 -5.79 -13.84
CA ILE A 344 15.07 -7.26 -13.71
C ILE A 344 16.36 -7.77 -13.07
N TYR A 345 17.53 -7.24 -13.47
CA TYR A 345 18.81 -7.67 -12.92
C TYR A 345 18.91 -7.35 -11.43
N ILE A 346 18.78 -6.08 -11.03
CA ILE A 346 18.97 -5.64 -9.63
C ILE A 346 17.93 -6.31 -8.72
N LEU A 347 16.65 -6.23 -9.07
CA LEU A 347 15.56 -6.73 -8.21
C LEU A 347 15.43 -8.27 -8.23
N GLY A 348 15.92 -8.93 -9.28
CA GLY A 348 15.97 -10.39 -9.38
C GLY A 348 17.15 -11.02 -8.65
N ARG A 349 18.35 -10.40 -8.74
CA ARG A 349 19.62 -11.03 -8.33
C ARG A 349 20.09 -10.67 -6.92
N ARG A 350 19.97 -9.42 -6.49
CA ARG A 350 20.56 -8.95 -5.22
C ARG A 350 19.89 -9.54 -3.98
N SER A 351 20.63 -9.63 -2.88
CA SER A 351 20.12 -10.12 -1.60
C SER A 351 18.99 -9.25 -1.04
N LYS A 352 18.14 -9.83 -0.18
CA LYS A 352 16.97 -9.12 0.38
C LYS A 352 17.44 -8.02 1.33
N GLN A 353 18.47 -8.27 2.12
CA GLN A 353 19.11 -7.29 3.00
C GLN A 353 19.71 -6.12 2.20
N HIS A 354 20.44 -6.40 1.12
CA HIS A 354 20.98 -5.37 0.22
C HIS A 354 19.87 -4.52 -0.40
N LEU A 355 18.85 -5.15 -0.98
CA LEU A 355 17.75 -4.42 -1.63
C LEU A 355 16.90 -3.62 -0.65
N ARG A 356 16.73 -4.07 0.60
CA ARG A 356 16.12 -3.27 1.68
C ARG A 356 16.90 -1.97 1.91
N MET A 357 18.24 -2.01 1.88
CA MET A 357 19.07 -0.79 1.98
C MET A 357 19.00 0.06 0.71
N VAL A 358 19.03 -0.54 -0.49
CA VAL A 358 18.83 0.16 -1.78
C VAL A 358 17.49 0.91 -1.82
N PHE A 359 16.39 0.32 -1.34
CA PHE A 359 15.08 0.99 -1.32
C PHE A 359 15.05 2.20 -0.38
N ASN A 360 15.79 2.12 0.73
CA ASN A 360 15.91 3.23 1.68
C ASN A 360 16.77 4.35 1.10
N GLU A 361 17.87 4.04 0.41
CA GLU A 361 18.72 5.04 -0.24
C GLU A 361 18.01 5.69 -1.44
N TYR A 362 17.36 4.89 -2.27
CA TYR A 362 16.52 5.36 -3.38
C TYR A 362 15.48 6.39 -2.91
N LEU A 363 14.85 6.17 -1.75
CA LEU A 363 13.89 7.10 -1.15
C LEU A 363 14.55 8.42 -0.73
N LYS A 364 15.77 8.41 -0.19
CA LYS A 364 16.51 9.63 0.17
C LYS A 364 16.84 10.46 -1.08
N ILE A 365 17.47 9.83 -2.09
CA ILE A 365 18.00 10.53 -3.27
C ILE A 365 16.87 11.01 -4.20
N SER A 366 15.82 10.21 -4.42
CA SER A 366 14.70 10.58 -5.30
C SER A 366 13.59 11.37 -4.59
N GLY A 367 13.45 11.21 -3.28
CA GLY A 367 12.27 11.66 -2.53
C GLY A 367 10.99 10.85 -2.79
N LYS A 368 11.08 9.67 -3.43
CA LYS A 368 9.95 8.78 -3.75
C LYS A 368 10.29 7.33 -3.38
N PRO A 369 9.32 6.52 -2.92
CA PRO A 369 9.52 5.06 -2.84
C PRO A 369 9.56 4.47 -4.25
N ILE A 370 10.43 3.47 -4.47
CA ILE A 370 10.65 2.80 -5.76
C ILE A 370 9.34 2.27 -6.40
N GLU A 371 8.35 1.87 -5.59
CA GLU A 371 7.03 1.45 -6.09
C GLU A 371 6.25 2.54 -6.83
N ARG A 372 6.47 3.83 -6.54
CA ARG A 372 5.81 4.92 -7.27
C ARG A 372 6.46 5.16 -8.63
N SER A 373 7.76 4.92 -8.75
CA SER A 373 8.48 5.00 -10.03
C SER A 373 8.11 3.81 -10.92
N ILE A 374 8.03 2.59 -10.34
CA ILE A 374 7.50 1.40 -11.03
C ILE A 374 6.08 1.63 -11.58
N LYS A 375 5.16 2.22 -10.79
CA LYS A 375 3.79 2.56 -11.24
C LYS A 375 3.71 3.71 -12.24
N GLY A 376 4.77 4.53 -12.36
CA GLY A 376 4.85 5.62 -13.32
C GLY A 376 5.23 5.12 -14.71
N GLU A 377 6.24 4.25 -14.76
CA GLU A 377 6.96 3.92 -16.01
C GLU A 377 6.74 2.47 -16.51
N LEU A 378 6.18 1.57 -15.70
CA LEU A 378 5.80 0.20 -16.12
C LEU A 378 4.28 0.05 -16.24
N SER A 379 3.85 -1.05 -16.89
CA SER A 379 2.42 -1.40 -16.98
C SER A 379 2.16 -2.91 -17.05
N GLY A 380 0.90 -3.30 -16.88
CA GLY A 380 0.43 -4.67 -17.08
C GLY A 380 0.90 -5.64 -16.00
N ASP A 381 1.08 -6.90 -16.35
CA ASP A 381 1.44 -7.95 -15.38
C ASP A 381 2.92 -7.93 -14.99
N PHE A 382 3.76 -7.30 -15.82
CA PHE A 382 5.14 -6.98 -15.45
C PHE A 382 5.20 -5.94 -14.31
N GLU A 383 4.44 -4.84 -14.39
CA GLU A 383 4.31 -3.86 -13.29
C GLU A 383 3.87 -4.55 -11.98
N LYS A 384 2.80 -5.37 -12.05
CA LYS A 384 2.28 -6.14 -10.90
C LYS A 384 3.32 -7.09 -10.30
N LEU A 385 4.15 -7.72 -11.14
CA LEU A 385 5.24 -8.60 -10.73
C LEU A 385 6.36 -7.82 -10.04
N MET A 386 6.85 -6.72 -10.62
CA MET A 386 7.91 -5.90 -10.01
C MET A 386 7.44 -5.30 -8.68
N LEU A 387 6.19 -4.85 -8.58
CA LEU A 387 5.58 -4.41 -7.32
C LEU A 387 5.44 -5.52 -6.28
N ALA A 388 5.16 -6.76 -6.69
CA ALA A 388 5.13 -7.89 -5.78
C ALA A 388 6.53 -8.23 -5.26
N VAL A 389 7.53 -8.27 -6.14
CA VAL A 389 8.94 -8.53 -5.78
C VAL A 389 9.45 -7.49 -4.78
N VAL A 390 9.26 -6.19 -5.05
CA VAL A 390 9.65 -5.13 -4.10
C VAL A 390 8.95 -5.29 -2.74
N LYS A 391 7.66 -5.62 -2.72
CA LYS A 391 6.91 -5.84 -1.46
C LYS A 391 7.42 -7.07 -0.70
N CYS A 392 7.63 -8.20 -1.37
CA CYS A 392 8.15 -9.42 -0.75
C CYS A 392 9.61 -9.28 -0.27
N ILE A 393 10.41 -8.41 -0.90
CA ILE A 393 11.73 -8.03 -0.40
C ILE A 393 11.62 -7.16 0.86
N ARG A 394 10.70 -6.19 0.90
CA ARG A 394 10.50 -5.36 2.10
C ARG A 394 9.93 -6.20 3.25
N SER A 395 8.77 -6.82 3.07
CA SER A 395 8.18 -7.79 4.01
C SER A 395 7.18 -8.73 3.31
N THR A 396 7.40 -10.05 3.39
CA THR A 396 6.45 -11.05 2.88
C THR A 396 5.11 -10.99 3.61
N ALA A 397 5.14 -10.76 4.93
CA ALA A 397 3.94 -10.62 5.75
C ALA A 397 3.08 -9.43 5.28
N GLU A 398 3.70 -8.30 4.95
CA GLU A 398 2.99 -7.13 4.40
C GLU A 398 2.34 -7.43 3.04
N TYR A 399 3.04 -8.16 2.16
CA TYR A 399 2.50 -8.60 0.87
C TYR A 399 1.29 -9.52 1.05
N PHE A 400 1.41 -10.57 1.88
CA PHE A 400 0.32 -11.53 2.10
C PHE A 400 -0.87 -10.90 2.82
N ALA A 401 -0.66 -9.98 3.76
CA ALA A 401 -1.74 -9.20 4.37
C ALA A 401 -2.54 -8.39 3.33
N GLU A 402 -1.86 -7.70 2.40
CA GLU A 402 -2.54 -6.99 1.30
C GLU A 402 -3.26 -7.96 0.35
N ARG A 403 -2.68 -9.13 0.07
CA ARG A 403 -3.26 -10.15 -0.82
C ARG A 403 -4.53 -10.77 -0.23
N LEU A 404 -4.53 -11.07 1.06
CA LEU A 404 -5.71 -11.53 1.80
C LEU A 404 -6.82 -10.47 1.83
N TYR A 405 -6.48 -9.21 2.11
CA TYR A 405 -7.44 -8.11 2.06
C TYR A 405 -8.02 -7.93 0.65
N LYS A 406 -7.19 -8.00 -0.39
CA LYS A 406 -7.63 -7.99 -1.79
C LYS A 406 -8.46 -9.23 -2.17
N ALA A 407 -8.32 -10.36 -1.48
CA ALA A 407 -9.11 -11.57 -1.71
C ALA A 407 -10.52 -11.53 -1.07
N MET A 408 -10.71 -10.82 0.04
CA MET A 408 -12.00 -10.75 0.77
C MET A 408 -12.73 -9.40 0.64
N LYS A 409 -12.16 -8.39 -0.03
CA LYS A 409 -12.83 -7.09 -0.18
C LYS A 409 -13.82 -7.06 -1.35
N GLY A 410 -15.10 -6.77 -1.06
CA GLY A 410 -16.10 -6.42 -2.06
C GLY A 410 -17.42 -7.13 -1.85
N LEU A 411 -17.92 -7.77 -2.92
CA LEU A 411 -19.00 -8.74 -2.88
C LEU A 411 -18.43 -10.05 -3.42
N GLY A 412 -18.36 -11.06 -2.56
CA GLY A 412 -17.78 -12.37 -2.89
C GLY A 412 -16.25 -12.42 -2.73
N THR A 413 -15.78 -13.63 -2.42
CA THR A 413 -14.41 -13.96 -2.05
C THR A 413 -13.59 -14.50 -3.23
N ARG A 414 -12.28 -14.28 -3.25
CA ARG A 414 -11.33 -14.99 -4.14
C ARG A 414 -10.82 -16.26 -3.45
N ASP A 415 -11.69 -17.25 -3.27
CA ASP A 415 -11.44 -18.40 -2.40
C ASP A 415 -10.15 -19.17 -2.69
N ASN A 416 -9.75 -19.35 -3.95
CA ASN A 416 -8.50 -20.03 -4.29
C ASN A 416 -7.27 -19.28 -3.73
N THR A 417 -7.26 -17.95 -3.84
CA THR A 417 -6.20 -17.10 -3.22
C THR A 417 -6.26 -17.17 -1.70
N LEU A 418 -7.45 -17.16 -1.11
CA LEU A 418 -7.62 -17.26 0.34
C LEU A 418 -7.11 -18.61 0.87
N ILE A 419 -7.49 -19.73 0.24
CA ILE A 419 -7.00 -21.07 0.56
C ILE A 419 -5.48 -21.14 0.41
N ARG A 420 -4.93 -20.74 -0.74
CA ARG A 420 -3.48 -20.84 -1.01
C ARG A 420 -2.64 -20.07 0.01
N ILE A 421 -3.02 -18.84 0.37
CA ILE A 421 -2.26 -18.05 1.36
C ILE A 421 -2.45 -18.64 2.76
N MET A 422 -3.68 -18.97 3.16
CA MET A 422 -3.94 -19.49 4.50
C MET A 422 -3.31 -20.87 4.74
N VAL A 423 -3.12 -21.69 3.70
CA VAL A 423 -2.37 -22.96 3.77
C VAL A 423 -0.86 -22.73 3.69
N SER A 424 -0.36 -22.00 2.70
CA SER A 424 1.10 -21.87 2.50
C SER A 424 1.81 -21.05 3.58
N ARG A 425 1.09 -20.21 4.34
CA ARG A 425 1.66 -19.34 5.39
C ARG A 425 1.29 -19.74 6.83
N SER A 426 0.37 -20.68 7.05
CA SER A 426 -0.05 -21.08 8.41
C SER A 426 1.08 -21.61 9.29
N GLU A 427 2.13 -22.16 8.67
CA GLU A 427 3.27 -22.76 9.37
C GLU A 427 4.57 -21.93 9.19
N ILE A 428 4.44 -20.67 8.73
CA ILE A 428 5.57 -19.76 8.44
C ILE A 428 5.41 -18.40 9.17
N ASP A 429 4.61 -17.47 8.64
CA ASP A 429 4.53 -16.05 9.09
C ASP A 429 3.09 -15.54 9.32
N MET A 430 2.12 -16.45 9.52
CA MET A 430 0.71 -16.08 9.74
C MET A 430 0.48 -15.10 10.91
N LEU A 431 1.32 -15.15 11.96
CA LEU A 431 1.22 -14.22 13.08
C LEU A 431 1.62 -12.79 12.68
N ASP A 432 2.69 -12.62 11.88
CA ASP A 432 3.07 -11.31 11.35
C ASP A 432 2.06 -10.79 10.32
N ILE A 433 1.53 -11.68 9.47
CA ILE A 433 0.46 -11.36 8.53
C ILE A 433 -0.75 -10.77 9.27
N ARG A 434 -1.19 -11.39 10.38
CA ARG A 434 -2.33 -10.93 11.19
C ARG A 434 -2.13 -9.53 11.75
N GLU A 435 -0.94 -9.22 12.26
CA GLU A 435 -0.65 -7.91 12.85
C GLU A 435 -0.46 -6.81 11.80
N VAL A 436 0.25 -7.09 10.71
CA VAL A 436 0.39 -6.13 9.60
C VAL A 436 -0.98 -5.87 8.95
N PHE A 437 -1.84 -6.88 8.83
CA PHE A 437 -3.23 -6.74 8.40
C PHE A 437 -4.01 -5.81 9.34
N ARG A 438 -3.96 -6.05 10.65
CA ARG A 438 -4.64 -5.25 11.70
C ARG A 438 -4.10 -3.82 11.85
N THR A 439 -2.87 -3.58 11.41
CA THR A 439 -2.23 -2.25 11.36
C THR A 439 -2.62 -1.47 10.10
N LYS A 440 -2.83 -2.16 8.97
CA LYS A 440 -3.22 -1.54 7.69
C LYS A 440 -4.73 -1.42 7.48
N TYR A 441 -5.52 -2.29 8.10
CA TYR A 441 -6.95 -2.43 7.85
C TYR A 441 -7.78 -2.36 9.13
N GLU A 442 -9.05 -1.99 9.01
CA GLU A 442 -9.91 -1.64 10.15
C GLU A 442 -10.59 -2.83 10.84
N LYS A 443 -10.16 -4.06 10.53
CA LYS A 443 -10.61 -5.33 11.12
C LYS A 443 -9.44 -6.29 11.23
N SER A 444 -9.43 -7.17 12.23
CA SER A 444 -8.51 -8.31 12.26
C SER A 444 -8.74 -9.22 11.04
N LEU A 445 -7.68 -9.95 10.64
CA LEU A 445 -7.78 -10.97 9.59
C LEU A 445 -8.85 -12.02 9.94
N HIS A 446 -8.86 -12.46 11.20
CA HIS A 446 -9.86 -13.37 11.77
C HIS A 446 -11.29 -12.85 11.54
N ASN A 447 -11.58 -11.59 11.90
CA ASN A 447 -12.92 -11.04 11.74
C ASN A 447 -13.33 -10.80 10.27
N MET A 448 -12.38 -10.53 9.37
CA MET A 448 -12.70 -10.46 7.94
C MET A 448 -13.02 -11.83 7.34
N ILE A 449 -12.24 -12.88 7.67
CA ILE A 449 -12.57 -14.27 7.29
C ILE A 449 -13.93 -14.68 7.86
N LYS A 450 -14.20 -14.32 9.13
CA LYS A 450 -15.42 -14.69 9.85
C LYS A 450 -16.70 -14.11 9.24
N GLU A 451 -16.61 -12.93 8.62
CA GLU A 451 -17.71 -12.27 7.91
C GLU A 451 -17.89 -12.79 6.47
N ASP A 452 -16.80 -12.96 5.72
CA ASP A 452 -16.84 -13.22 4.28
C ASP A 452 -17.02 -14.72 3.92
N THR A 453 -16.88 -15.64 4.89
CA THR A 453 -16.96 -17.10 4.67
C THR A 453 -18.03 -17.79 5.53
N SER A 454 -18.37 -19.04 5.23
CA SER A 454 -19.41 -19.83 5.92
C SER A 454 -19.05 -21.32 6.07
N GLY A 455 -19.84 -22.06 6.86
CA GLY A 455 -19.72 -23.51 7.04
C GLY A 455 -18.42 -23.98 7.71
N GLU A 456 -18.07 -25.23 7.45
CA GLU A 456 -16.84 -25.89 7.90
C GLU A 456 -15.60 -25.25 7.25
N TYR A 457 -15.75 -24.76 6.02
CA TYR A 457 -14.74 -23.94 5.33
C TYR A 457 -14.33 -22.71 6.16
N LYS A 458 -15.30 -21.96 6.72
CA LYS A 458 -15.01 -20.87 7.67
C LYS A 458 -14.25 -21.38 8.89
N LYS A 459 -14.75 -22.43 9.55
CA LYS A 459 -14.14 -22.96 10.78
C LYS A 459 -12.67 -23.34 10.57
N ALA A 460 -12.37 -24.00 9.44
CA ALA A 460 -11.02 -24.39 9.06
C ALA A 460 -10.12 -23.17 8.82
N LEU A 461 -10.57 -22.19 8.04
CA LEU A 461 -9.81 -20.95 7.81
C LEU A 461 -9.57 -20.15 9.10
N LEU A 462 -10.53 -20.13 10.04
CA LEU A 462 -10.35 -19.48 11.34
C LEU A 462 -9.34 -20.23 12.21
N LYS A 463 -9.31 -21.56 12.19
CA LYS A 463 -8.24 -22.33 12.86
C LYS A 463 -6.86 -22.09 12.24
N LEU A 464 -6.76 -22.03 10.91
CA LEU A 464 -5.51 -21.66 10.22
C LEU A 464 -5.09 -20.21 10.46
N CYS A 465 -6.03 -19.30 10.71
CA CYS A 465 -5.73 -17.95 11.17
C CYS A 465 -5.18 -17.98 12.60
N GLY A 466 -5.91 -18.63 13.51
CA GLY A 466 -5.71 -18.58 14.96
C GLY A 466 -6.69 -17.60 15.62
N GLY A 467 -6.30 -17.05 16.78
CA GLY A 467 -7.17 -16.19 17.59
C GLY A 467 -7.49 -14.83 16.97
N ASP A 468 -8.50 -14.17 17.54
CA ASP A 468 -8.87 -12.80 17.19
C ASP A 468 -7.97 -11.78 17.92
N ASP A 469 -6.98 -11.23 17.20
CA ASP A 469 -5.97 -10.34 17.79
C ASP A 469 -6.51 -8.97 18.20
N ASP A 470 -7.79 -8.68 18.02
CA ASP A 470 -8.39 -7.40 18.42
C ASP A 470 -8.19 -7.06 19.91
N ALA A 471 -7.88 -8.05 20.76
CA ALA A 471 -7.42 -7.86 22.14
C ALA A 471 -5.89 -7.71 22.34
N ALA A 472 -5.02 -8.19 21.44
CA ALA A 472 -3.60 -8.53 21.71
C ALA A 472 -2.74 -7.36 22.21
N GLY A 473 -2.85 -6.18 21.59
CA GLY A 473 -2.10 -4.98 22.00
C GLY A 473 -0.77 -4.81 21.27
N GLU A 474 0.28 -5.44 21.77
CA GLU A 474 1.66 -5.26 21.32
C GLU A 474 1.88 -5.88 19.93
N PHE A 475 2.86 -5.37 19.18
CA PHE A 475 3.36 -6.01 17.96
C PHE A 475 4.52 -6.96 18.24
N PHE A 476 4.81 -7.84 17.28
CA PHE A 476 6.13 -8.45 17.12
C PHE A 476 7.06 -7.57 16.24
N PRO A 477 8.39 -7.80 16.25
CA PRO A 477 9.36 -6.89 15.62
C PRO A 477 9.14 -6.59 14.12
N GLU A 478 8.69 -7.56 13.32
CA GLU A 478 8.43 -7.34 11.87
C GLU A 478 7.23 -6.39 11.66
N ALA A 479 6.14 -6.57 12.40
CA ALA A 479 4.97 -5.68 12.33
C ALA A 479 5.29 -4.28 12.86
N ALA A 480 6.09 -4.17 13.93
CA ALA A 480 6.61 -2.90 14.42
C ALA A 480 7.53 -2.19 13.40
N GLN A 481 8.39 -2.95 12.71
CA GLN A 481 9.26 -2.42 11.64
C GLN A 481 8.43 -1.93 10.45
N VAL A 482 7.41 -2.66 10.01
CA VAL A 482 6.47 -2.21 8.97
C VAL A 482 5.76 -0.92 9.41
N ALA A 483 5.23 -0.86 10.64
CA ALA A 483 4.59 0.33 11.18
C ALA A 483 5.55 1.54 11.22
N TYR A 484 6.80 1.34 11.64
CA TYR A 484 7.85 2.35 11.66
C TYR A 484 8.19 2.86 10.25
N GLN A 485 8.36 1.96 9.27
CA GLN A 485 8.63 2.32 7.87
C GLN A 485 7.46 3.07 7.22
N MET A 486 6.20 2.79 7.58
CA MET A 486 5.06 3.60 7.13
C MET A 486 5.18 5.08 7.55
N TRP A 487 5.77 5.34 8.73
CA TRP A 487 6.01 6.72 9.20
C TRP A 487 7.30 7.32 8.60
N GLU A 488 8.35 6.53 8.38
CA GLU A 488 9.57 6.97 7.68
C GLU A 488 9.26 7.39 6.23
N HIS A 489 8.49 6.57 5.49
CA HIS A 489 7.97 6.92 4.17
C HIS A 489 7.10 8.18 4.19
N SER A 490 6.27 8.37 5.23
CA SER A 490 5.45 9.58 5.42
C SER A 490 6.29 10.84 5.64
N ALA A 491 7.45 10.72 6.29
CA ALA A 491 8.35 11.83 6.58
C ALA A 491 9.22 12.21 5.36
N LEU A 492 9.75 11.22 4.63
CA LEU A 492 10.72 11.42 3.55
C LEU A 492 10.10 11.67 2.16
N ALA A 493 8.85 11.25 1.92
CA ALA A 493 8.26 11.33 0.59
C ALA A 493 7.92 12.77 0.16
N LYS A 494 8.61 13.26 -0.89
CA LYS A 494 8.39 14.57 -1.54
C LYS A 494 7.15 14.53 -2.45
N VAL A 495 5.97 14.37 -1.86
CA VAL A 495 4.71 14.21 -2.60
C VAL A 495 4.24 15.55 -3.19
N LYS A 496 4.41 15.73 -4.50
CA LYS A 496 3.75 16.82 -5.24
C LYS A 496 2.23 16.59 -5.28
N LEU A 497 1.50 17.42 -4.56
CA LEU A 497 0.03 17.44 -4.58
C LEU A 497 -0.47 18.04 -5.90
N GLN A 498 -1.53 17.46 -6.49
CA GLN A 498 -2.12 17.90 -7.75
C GLN A 498 -3.66 17.73 -7.75
N GLY A 499 -4.37 18.81 -8.07
CA GLY A 499 -5.80 18.77 -8.42
C GLY A 499 -6.07 18.11 -9.77
N THR A 500 -7.28 17.58 -9.94
CA THR A 500 -7.79 17.09 -11.23
C THR A 500 -8.37 18.18 -12.11
N VAL A 501 -8.87 19.27 -11.50
CA VAL A 501 -9.26 20.50 -12.20
C VAL A 501 -8.06 21.42 -12.29
N GLN A 502 -7.92 22.09 -13.42
CA GLN A 502 -6.83 23.03 -13.73
C GLN A 502 -7.42 24.29 -14.40
N PRO A 503 -6.75 25.45 -14.36
CA PRO A 503 -7.21 26.64 -15.07
C PRO A 503 -7.31 26.38 -16.58
N ALA A 504 -8.42 26.79 -17.21
CA ALA A 504 -8.55 26.74 -18.66
C ALA A 504 -7.59 27.74 -19.32
N ALA A 505 -6.86 27.31 -20.35
CA ALA A 505 -5.86 28.15 -21.01
C ALA A 505 -6.50 29.27 -21.86
N SER A 506 -7.54 28.95 -22.62
CA SER A 506 -8.30 29.92 -23.44
C SER A 506 -9.50 30.47 -22.67
N PHE A 507 -9.26 31.06 -21.51
CA PHE A 507 -10.31 31.55 -20.63
C PHE A 507 -10.94 32.87 -21.13
N ASN A 508 -12.26 32.97 -20.99
CA ASN A 508 -13.06 34.14 -21.32
C ASN A 508 -14.30 34.15 -20.40
N ASP A 509 -14.26 34.98 -19.36
CA ASP A 509 -15.32 35.09 -18.35
C ASP A 509 -16.62 35.67 -18.92
N ASP A 510 -16.53 36.64 -19.83
CA ASP A 510 -17.68 37.16 -20.58
C ASP A 510 -18.37 36.09 -21.43
N GLY A 511 -17.57 35.26 -22.13
CA GLY A 511 -18.05 34.15 -22.95
C GLY A 511 -18.70 33.05 -22.11
N ASP A 512 -18.06 32.67 -21.00
CA ASP A 512 -18.62 31.69 -20.06
C ASP A 512 -19.89 32.21 -19.38
N ALA A 513 -19.95 33.50 -19.01
CA ALA A 513 -21.14 34.14 -18.47
C ALA A 513 -22.30 34.15 -19.49
N GLN A 514 -22.02 34.36 -20.78
CA GLN A 514 -23.01 34.25 -21.87
C GLN A 514 -23.52 32.82 -22.03
N VAL A 515 -22.64 31.81 -21.99
CA VAL A 515 -23.03 30.39 -22.05
C VAL A 515 -23.91 30.02 -20.86
N LEU A 516 -23.52 30.38 -19.63
CA LEU A 516 -24.34 30.13 -18.44
C LEU A 516 -25.67 30.88 -18.50
N ARG A 517 -25.70 32.14 -18.93
CA ARG A 517 -26.96 32.89 -19.07
C ARG A 517 -27.89 32.24 -20.08
N LYS A 518 -27.36 31.75 -21.21
CA LYS A 518 -28.13 31.05 -22.24
C LYS A 518 -28.68 29.71 -21.72
N ALA A 519 -27.87 28.94 -21.01
CA ALA A 519 -28.26 27.66 -20.42
C ALA A 519 -29.38 27.78 -19.37
N MET A 520 -29.51 28.96 -18.75
CA MET A 520 -30.54 29.33 -17.78
C MET A 520 -31.63 30.24 -18.39
N LYS A 521 -31.92 30.14 -19.70
CA LYS A 521 -32.90 31.00 -20.38
C LYS A 521 -33.91 30.22 -21.23
N GLY A 522 -34.99 29.77 -20.61
CA GLY A 522 -36.13 29.19 -21.31
C GLY A 522 -37.15 28.59 -20.36
N LEU A 523 -37.92 27.63 -20.87
CA LEU A 523 -38.59 26.63 -20.06
C LEU A 523 -37.66 25.40 -20.03
N GLY A 524 -37.01 25.18 -18.89
CA GLY A 524 -35.98 24.15 -18.71
C GLY A 524 -34.55 24.71 -18.76
N THR A 525 -33.62 23.90 -18.27
CA THR A 525 -32.21 24.22 -18.05
C THR A 525 -31.34 23.38 -18.99
N ASP A 526 -30.24 23.94 -19.49
CA ASP A 526 -29.18 23.14 -20.14
C ASP A 526 -28.12 22.80 -19.07
N GLU A 527 -28.37 21.73 -18.30
CA GLU A 527 -27.42 21.30 -17.27
C GLU A 527 -26.07 20.87 -17.88
N GLY A 528 -26.08 20.37 -19.13
CA GLY A 528 -24.87 19.97 -19.85
C GLY A 528 -23.90 21.13 -20.02
N ALA A 529 -24.37 22.27 -20.54
CA ALA A 529 -23.57 23.48 -20.69
C ALA A 529 -23.10 24.06 -19.35
N ILE A 530 -23.95 24.03 -18.31
CA ILE A 530 -23.57 24.50 -16.96
C ILE A 530 -22.47 23.61 -16.37
N ILE A 531 -22.61 22.30 -16.49
CA ILE A 531 -21.60 21.31 -16.09
C ILE A 531 -20.29 21.57 -16.83
N ASP A 532 -20.34 21.72 -18.15
CA ASP A 532 -19.17 21.86 -19.00
C ASP A 532 -18.36 23.12 -18.72
N VAL A 533 -19.03 24.25 -18.43
CA VAL A 533 -18.36 25.46 -17.98
C VAL A 533 -17.81 25.27 -16.56
N VAL A 534 -18.66 24.97 -15.58
CA VAL A 534 -18.27 25.05 -14.15
C VAL A 534 -17.20 24.02 -13.78
N THR A 535 -17.26 22.81 -14.32
CA THR A 535 -16.29 21.74 -13.98
C THR A 535 -14.93 21.91 -14.68
N LYS A 536 -14.88 22.60 -15.83
CA LYS A 536 -13.67 22.78 -16.67
C LYS A 536 -13.03 24.17 -16.51
N ARG A 537 -13.24 24.81 -15.35
CA ARG A 537 -12.63 26.09 -14.94
C ARG A 537 -12.11 25.96 -13.52
N SER A 538 -11.01 26.63 -13.18
CA SER A 538 -10.57 26.72 -11.78
C SER A 538 -11.51 27.58 -10.94
N ASN A 539 -11.46 27.47 -9.62
CA ASN A 539 -12.26 28.28 -8.71
C ASN A 539 -12.01 29.78 -8.92
N ALA A 540 -10.76 30.18 -9.14
CA ALA A 540 -10.39 31.57 -9.44
C ALA A 540 -11.05 32.08 -10.74
N GLN A 541 -11.18 31.22 -11.76
CA GLN A 541 -11.92 31.51 -12.99
C GLN A 541 -13.42 31.59 -12.73
N ARG A 542 -14.00 30.69 -11.92
CA ARG A 542 -15.41 30.76 -11.49
C ARG A 542 -15.72 32.08 -10.78
N GLN A 543 -14.81 32.60 -9.93
CA GLN A 543 -14.97 33.91 -9.30
C GLN A 543 -14.93 35.09 -10.30
N GLN A 544 -14.26 34.94 -11.45
CA GLN A 544 -14.27 35.93 -12.52
C GLN A 544 -15.60 35.85 -13.29
N ILE A 545 -16.08 34.65 -13.64
CA ILE A 545 -17.40 34.44 -14.26
C ILE A 545 -18.54 35.03 -13.42
N ILE A 546 -18.51 34.88 -12.08
CA ILE A 546 -19.50 35.50 -11.17
C ILE A 546 -19.52 37.03 -11.31
N LYS A 547 -18.34 37.66 -11.42
CA LYS A 547 -18.21 39.12 -11.59
C LYS A 547 -18.70 39.56 -12.97
N ALA A 548 -18.26 38.89 -14.03
CA ALA A 548 -18.67 39.17 -15.41
C ALA A 548 -20.19 39.04 -15.58
N TYR A 549 -20.78 37.93 -15.09
CA TYR A 549 -22.23 37.71 -15.14
C TYR A 549 -23.03 38.82 -14.44
N LYS A 550 -22.56 39.28 -13.27
CA LYS A 550 -23.18 40.38 -12.54
C LYS A 550 -23.03 41.73 -13.26
N ALA A 551 -21.89 41.98 -13.91
CA ALA A 551 -21.66 43.19 -14.70
C ALA A 551 -22.51 43.25 -15.97
N HIS A 552 -22.59 42.15 -16.73
CA HIS A 552 -23.34 42.08 -18.00
C HIS A 552 -24.86 42.01 -17.83
N TYR A 553 -25.35 41.36 -16.77
CA TYR A 553 -26.79 41.09 -16.62
C TYR A 553 -27.46 41.77 -15.42
N GLY A 554 -26.68 42.38 -14.51
CA GLY A 554 -27.22 42.93 -13.25
C GLY A 554 -27.79 41.86 -12.30
N ARG A 555 -27.57 40.57 -12.57
CA ARG A 555 -28.12 39.42 -11.84
C ARG A 555 -27.04 38.73 -11.01
N ASP A 556 -27.48 38.01 -9.98
CA ASP A 556 -26.59 37.17 -9.18
C ASP A 556 -26.55 35.74 -9.73
N LEU A 557 -25.36 35.30 -10.16
CA LEU A 557 -25.16 33.97 -10.76
C LEU A 557 -25.45 32.83 -9.78
N MET A 558 -25.23 33.04 -8.47
CA MET A 558 -25.47 32.03 -7.45
C MET A 558 -26.96 31.90 -7.11
N ALA A 559 -27.73 32.98 -7.25
CA ALA A 559 -29.18 32.95 -7.17
C ALA A 559 -29.80 32.26 -8.40
N ASP A 560 -29.37 32.61 -9.62
CA ASP A 560 -29.86 32.01 -10.87
C ASP A 560 -29.55 30.49 -10.91
N LEU A 561 -28.30 30.08 -10.62
CA LEU A 561 -27.93 28.65 -10.53
C LEU A 561 -28.67 27.90 -9.40
N LYS A 562 -29.30 28.61 -8.45
CA LYS A 562 -30.09 28.03 -7.36
C LYS A 562 -31.59 27.94 -7.69
N SER A 563 -32.11 28.72 -8.66
CA SER A 563 -33.47 28.52 -9.19
C SER A 563 -33.49 27.45 -10.28
N GLU A 564 -32.50 27.43 -11.17
CA GLU A 564 -32.52 26.56 -12.35
C GLU A 564 -32.01 25.12 -12.09
N LEU A 565 -31.37 24.85 -10.95
CA LEU A 565 -30.83 23.53 -10.59
C LEU A 565 -31.44 22.98 -9.30
N SER A 566 -31.63 21.66 -9.25
CA SER A 566 -32.13 20.95 -8.07
C SER A 566 -31.23 19.76 -7.64
N GLY A 567 -31.65 19.03 -6.60
CA GLY A 567 -31.08 17.74 -6.23
C GLY A 567 -29.61 17.76 -5.80
N SER A 568 -28.85 16.76 -6.22
CA SER A 568 -27.41 16.65 -5.96
C SER A 568 -26.56 17.51 -6.89
N LEU A 569 -27.03 17.75 -8.13
CA LEU A 569 -26.35 18.62 -9.09
C LEU A 569 -26.26 20.06 -8.59
N ALA A 570 -27.35 20.62 -8.06
CA ALA A 570 -27.33 21.95 -7.44
C ALA A 570 -26.30 22.04 -6.30
N LYS A 571 -26.23 21.02 -5.44
CA LYS A 571 -25.25 20.95 -4.34
C LYS A 571 -23.81 20.90 -4.85
N LEU A 572 -23.57 20.24 -5.99
CA LEU A 572 -22.26 20.15 -6.63
C LEU A 572 -21.87 21.49 -7.29
N ILE A 573 -22.71 22.02 -8.17
CA ILE A 573 -22.44 23.26 -8.94
C ILE A 573 -22.33 24.48 -8.01
N LEU A 574 -23.31 24.70 -7.12
CA LEU A 574 -23.25 25.78 -6.12
C LEU A 574 -22.17 25.56 -5.05
N GLY A 575 -21.56 24.38 -5.03
CA GLY A 575 -20.39 24.08 -4.21
C GLY A 575 -19.09 24.48 -4.90
N LEU A 576 -18.90 24.06 -6.16
CA LEU A 576 -17.74 24.41 -6.99
C LEU A 576 -17.58 25.92 -7.21
N MET A 577 -18.68 26.67 -7.21
CA MET A 577 -18.72 28.13 -7.44
C MET A 577 -18.38 28.97 -6.19
N LEU A 578 -18.41 28.43 -4.98
CA LEU A 578 -17.96 29.12 -3.77
C LEU A 578 -16.44 29.09 -3.64
N THR A 579 -15.80 30.07 -3.01
CA THR A 579 -14.36 29.95 -2.69
C THR A 579 -14.13 28.79 -1.70
N PRO A 580 -12.93 28.17 -1.64
CA PRO A 580 -12.67 27.04 -0.75
C PRO A 580 -13.04 27.31 0.71
N ALA A 581 -12.67 28.50 1.22
CA ALA A 581 -13.01 28.94 2.57
C ALA A 581 -14.51 29.12 2.79
N GLN A 582 -15.22 29.74 1.84
CA GLN A 582 -16.70 29.86 1.90
C GLN A 582 -17.40 28.51 1.82
N TYR A 583 -16.87 27.58 1.02
CA TYR A 583 -17.42 26.23 0.88
C TYR A 583 -17.31 25.45 2.19
N ASP A 584 -16.13 25.47 2.82
CA ASP A 584 -15.87 24.79 4.08
C ASP A 584 -16.60 25.46 5.26
N ALA A 585 -16.61 26.80 5.35
CA ALA A 585 -17.44 27.51 6.33
C ALA A 585 -18.93 27.13 6.21
N LYS A 586 -19.43 26.95 4.99
CA LYS A 586 -20.80 26.47 4.71
C LYS A 586 -21.02 24.99 5.00
N GLN A 587 -19.97 24.15 5.01
CA GLN A 587 -20.08 22.77 5.50
C GLN A 587 -20.11 22.75 7.03
N LEU A 588 -19.21 23.50 7.68
CA LEU A 588 -19.11 23.62 9.14
C LEU A 588 -20.41 24.17 9.73
N ARG A 589 -20.98 25.25 9.15
CA ARG A 589 -22.26 25.80 9.61
C ARG A 589 -23.37 24.75 9.55
N LYS A 590 -23.43 23.96 8.47
CA LYS A 590 -24.41 22.88 8.30
C LYS A 590 -24.19 21.68 9.23
N ALA A 591 -23.03 21.56 9.85
CA ALA A 591 -22.72 20.52 10.81
C ALA A 591 -23.07 20.92 12.26
N VAL A 592 -23.45 22.18 12.49
CA VAL A 592 -23.89 22.75 13.79
C VAL A 592 -25.25 23.48 13.67
N GLU A 593 -26.03 23.17 12.62
CA GLU A 593 -27.29 23.85 12.31
C GLU A 593 -28.44 22.84 12.21
N GLY A 594 -29.23 22.79 13.28
CA GLY A 594 -30.40 21.91 13.38
C GLY A 594 -30.54 21.33 14.78
N ALA A 595 -30.92 20.05 14.83
CA ALA A 595 -30.91 19.27 16.06
C ALA A 595 -29.86 18.16 15.93
N GLY A 596 -28.83 18.20 16.79
CA GLY A 596 -27.65 17.34 16.70
C GLY A 596 -26.58 17.87 15.72
N THR A 597 -25.38 17.34 15.87
CA THR A 597 -24.17 17.73 15.15
C THR A 597 -23.91 16.77 13.97
N ASP A 598 -23.07 17.17 13.00
CA ASP A 598 -22.44 16.24 12.02
C ASP A 598 -20.93 16.16 12.33
N GLU A 599 -20.58 15.37 13.34
CA GLU A 599 -19.22 15.24 13.88
C GLU A 599 -18.24 14.78 12.80
N SER A 600 -18.70 13.94 11.86
CA SER A 600 -17.93 13.47 10.70
C SER A 600 -17.50 14.60 9.76
N VAL A 601 -18.31 15.65 9.61
CA VAL A 601 -17.94 16.88 8.88
C VAL A 601 -16.95 17.71 9.69
N LEU A 602 -17.22 17.95 10.98
CA LEU A 602 -16.36 18.77 11.83
C LEU A 602 -14.94 18.18 11.92
N ILE A 603 -14.84 16.87 12.20
CA ILE A 603 -13.58 16.12 12.24
C ILE A 603 -12.86 16.18 10.89
N GLU A 604 -13.56 15.94 9.78
CA GLU A 604 -12.93 15.91 8.45
C GLU A 604 -12.30 17.26 8.08
N ILE A 605 -12.96 18.37 8.39
CA ILE A 605 -12.45 19.70 8.04
C ILE A 605 -11.35 20.12 9.03
N MET A 606 -11.63 20.08 10.34
CA MET A 606 -10.69 20.54 11.37
C MET A 606 -9.39 19.72 11.43
N ALA A 607 -9.43 18.41 11.15
CA ALA A 607 -8.22 17.57 11.18
C ALA A 607 -7.38 17.61 9.88
N THR A 608 -7.89 18.20 8.79
CA THR A 608 -7.22 18.15 7.46
C THR A 608 -6.82 19.49 6.87
N ARG A 609 -7.39 20.61 7.33
CA ARG A 609 -7.00 21.95 6.85
C ARG A 609 -5.72 22.42 7.54
N ASN A 610 -4.94 23.25 6.84
CA ASN A 610 -3.75 23.92 7.37
C ASN A 610 -4.09 25.27 8.01
N ASN A 611 -3.12 25.92 8.65
CA ASN A 611 -3.31 27.18 9.37
C ASN A 611 -3.89 28.30 8.48
N GLN A 612 -3.39 28.46 7.25
CA GLN A 612 -3.90 29.45 6.28
C GLN A 612 -5.33 29.12 5.82
N GLU A 613 -5.64 27.84 5.59
CA GLU A 613 -6.99 27.38 5.27
C GLU A 613 -7.97 27.65 6.43
N ILE A 614 -7.58 27.35 7.69
CA ILE A 614 -8.39 27.62 8.88
C ILE A 614 -8.60 29.12 9.10
N ALA A 615 -7.56 29.96 8.93
CA ALA A 615 -7.68 31.40 9.05
C ALA A 615 -8.68 31.99 8.03
N ALA A 616 -8.58 31.56 6.77
CA ALA A 616 -9.53 31.97 5.72
C ALA A 616 -10.96 31.43 5.98
N ILE A 617 -11.10 30.22 6.52
CA ILE A 617 -12.40 29.67 6.94
C ILE A 617 -13.02 30.51 8.06
N ASN A 618 -12.24 30.89 9.09
CA ASN A 618 -12.71 31.73 10.19
C ASN A 618 -13.19 33.10 9.69
N GLU A 619 -12.45 33.74 8.77
CA GLU A 619 -12.85 34.99 8.13
C GLU A 619 -14.16 34.81 7.34
N ALA A 620 -14.25 33.79 6.47
CA ALA A 620 -15.42 33.51 5.66
C ALA A 620 -16.67 33.17 6.51
N TYR A 621 -16.48 32.49 7.65
CA TYR A 621 -17.54 32.16 8.60
C TYR A 621 -18.09 33.42 9.28
N GLN A 622 -17.20 34.29 9.79
CA GLN A 622 -17.58 35.55 10.42
C GLN A 622 -18.25 36.51 9.42
N GLN A 623 -17.81 36.53 8.17
CA GLN A 623 -18.44 37.31 7.09
C GLN A 623 -19.84 36.79 6.72
N ALA A 624 -20.02 35.47 6.63
CA ALA A 624 -21.26 34.85 6.15
C ALA A 624 -22.34 34.70 7.24
N TYR A 625 -21.95 34.55 8.51
CA TYR A 625 -22.86 34.20 9.61
C TYR A 625 -22.81 35.16 10.81
N HIS A 626 -21.93 36.16 10.77
CA HIS A 626 -21.75 37.20 11.82
C HIS A 626 -21.43 36.68 13.24
N LYS A 627 -21.06 35.39 13.36
CA LYS A 627 -20.62 34.71 14.57
C LYS A 627 -19.26 34.04 14.31
N ARG A 628 -18.42 33.86 15.34
CA ARG A 628 -17.12 33.19 15.19
C ARG A 628 -17.34 31.68 15.12
N LEU A 629 -16.55 30.97 14.30
CA LEU A 629 -16.61 29.50 14.23
C LEU A 629 -16.39 28.85 15.61
N GLU A 630 -15.42 29.36 16.39
CA GLU A 630 -15.15 28.93 17.76
C GLU A 630 -16.40 28.99 18.65
N ASP A 631 -17.21 30.05 18.52
CA ASP A 631 -18.40 30.26 19.35
C ASP A 631 -19.52 29.28 18.97
N ASP A 632 -19.64 28.91 17.69
CA ASP A 632 -20.63 27.93 17.19
C ASP A 632 -20.23 26.50 17.61
N LEU A 633 -18.97 26.11 17.36
CA LEU A 633 -18.39 24.86 17.87
C LEU A 633 -18.51 24.74 19.40
N SER A 634 -18.33 25.86 20.10
CA SER A 634 -18.42 25.93 21.56
C SER A 634 -19.84 25.87 22.12
N SER A 635 -20.86 26.19 21.33
CA SER A 635 -22.26 26.04 21.73
C SER A 635 -22.84 24.67 21.38
N ASP A 636 -22.41 24.06 20.28
CA ASP A 636 -22.98 22.81 19.77
C ASP A 636 -22.28 21.55 20.33
N THR A 637 -20.99 21.63 20.64
CA THR A 637 -20.19 20.50 21.13
C THR A 637 -19.77 20.66 22.60
N SER A 638 -19.36 19.56 23.25
CA SER A 638 -18.96 19.57 24.67
C SER A 638 -17.74 18.67 24.96
N GLY A 639 -17.29 18.67 26.23
CA GLY A 639 -16.23 17.80 26.74
C GLY A 639 -14.89 17.93 26.00
N HIS A 640 -14.18 16.80 25.87
CA HIS A 640 -12.88 16.75 25.18
C HIS A 640 -13.02 16.98 23.67
N PHE A 641 -14.15 16.61 23.07
CA PHE A 641 -14.42 16.83 21.65
C PHE A 641 -14.45 18.32 21.31
N LYS A 642 -15.17 19.13 22.10
CA LYS A 642 -15.10 20.61 22.03
C LYS A 642 -13.67 21.13 22.15
N ARG A 643 -12.89 20.64 23.13
CA ARG A 643 -11.49 21.08 23.34
C ARG A 643 -10.60 20.80 22.11
N ILE A 644 -10.78 19.65 21.45
CA ILE A 644 -10.06 19.30 20.22
C ILE A 644 -10.49 20.23 19.07
N LEU A 645 -11.80 20.35 18.81
CA LEU A 645 -12.31 21.15 17.69
C LEU A 645 -11.93 22.62 17.81
N VAL A 646 -12.07 23.21 19.01
CA VAL A 646 -11.63 24.59 19.28
C VAL A 646 -10.12 24.73 19.08
N SER A 647 -9.30 23.81 19.61
CA SER A 647 -7.84 23.88 19.45
C SER A 647 -7.38 23.79 17.99
N LEU A 648 -8.13 23.10 17.12
CA LEU A 648 -7.86 23.04 15.67
C LEU A 648 -8.38 24.29 14.95
N ALA A 649 -9.56 24.79 15.33
CA ALA A 649 -10.18 25.99 14.76
C ALA A 649 -9.39 27.29 15.02
N LEU A 650 -8.45 27.29 15.97
CA LEU A 650 -7.49 28.40 16.16
C LEU A 650 -6.55 28.60 14.97
N GLY A 651 -6.27 27.56 14.17
CA GLY A 651 -5.35 27.66 13.02
C GLY A 651 -3.93 28.06 13.40
N ASN A 652 -3.47 27.66 14.60
CA ASN A 652 -2.17 28.01 15.17
C ASN A 652 -1.38 26.74 15.56
N ARG A 653 -1.20 25.84 14.59
CA ARG A 653 -0.32 24.66 14.72
C ARG A 653 1.12 25.05 14.38
N ASP A 654 2.11 24.49 15.08
CA ASP A 654 3.53 24.65 14.76
C ASP A 654 3.80 24.28 13.28
N GLU A 655 4.55 25.10 12.57
CA GLU A 655 5.01 24.81 11.18
C GLU A 655 6.51 24.47 11.10
N GLY A 656 7.18 24.45 12.26
CA GLY A 656 8.62 24.20 12.35
C GLY A 656 9.04 22.74 12.04
N PRO A 657 10.35 22.52 11.82
CA PRO A 657 10.92 21.18 11.64
C PRO A 657 10.80 20.32 12.90
N GLU A 658 11.08 19.03 12.74
CA GLU A 658 11.13 18.07 13.85
C GLU A 658 12.31 18.33 14.82
N ASN A 659 12.10 18.00 16.09
CA ASN A 659 13.09 18.05 17.16
C ASN A 659 13.11 16.69 17.87
N LEU A 660 14.21 15.95 17.72
CA LEU A 660 14.34 14.57 18.21
C LEU A 660 14.12 14.46 19.73
N THR A 661 14.66 15.39 20.52
CA THR A 661 14.51 15.41 21.98
C THR A 661 13.05 15.64 22.37
N GLN A 662 12.39 16.64 21.78
CA GLN A 662 10.98 16.90 22.05
C GLN A 662 10.09 15.76 21.55
N ALA A 663 10.47 15.09 20.44
CA ALA A 663 9.71 13.97 19.90
C ALA A 663 9.71 12.77 20.85
N HIS A 664 10.85 12.49 21.50
CA HIS A 664 10.98 11.45 22.51
C HIS A 664 10.16 11.76 23.78
N GLU A 665 10.18 13.01 24.26
CA GLU A 665 9.36 13.40 25.44
C GLU A 665 7.86 13.46 25.14
N ASP A 666 7.46 13.97 23.96
CA ASP A 666 6.07 13.92 23.49
C ASP A 666 5.58 12.45 23.35
N ALA A 667 6.44 11.53 22.89
CA ALA A 667 6.12 10.11 22.76
C ALA A 667 5.88 9.42 24.12
N LYS A 668 6.59 9.81 25.20
CA LYS A 668 6.30 9.33 26.56
C LYS A 668 4.89 9.71 27.00
N VAL A 669 4.50 10.97 26.83
CA VAL A 669 3.15 11.44 27.17
C VAL A 669 2.08 10.63 26.44
N VAL A 670 2.31 10.31 25.17
CA VAL A 670 1.41 9.46 24.37
C VAL A 670 1.33 8.04 24.95
N ALA A 671 2.46 7.42 25.33
CA ALA A 671 2.51 6.09 25.95
C ALA A 671 1.87 6.03 27.35
N GLU A 672 2.12 7.03 28.19
CA GLU A 672 1.55 7.19 29.53
C GLU A 672 0.02 7.38 29.45
N THR A 673 -0.45 8.32 28.62
CA THR A 673 -1.88 8.60 28.43
C THR A 673 -2.64 7.39 27.89
N LEU A 674 -2.04 6.64 26.96
CA LEU A 674 -2.62 5.43 26.38
C LEU A 674 -2.38 4.18 27.26
N LYS A 675 -1.77 4.32 28.45
CA LYS A 675 -1.56 3.25 29.43
C LYS A 675 -0.83 2.05 28.79
N LEU A 676 0.34 2.34 28.23
CA LEU A 676 1.27 1.40 27.59
C LEU A 676 2.68 1.43 28.22
N ALA A 677 2.85 2.16 29.31
CA ALA A 677 4.05 2.18 30.14
C ALA A 677 3.64 2.12 31.62
N ASP A 678 4.45 1.48 32.47
CA ASP A 678 4.22 1.45 33.91
C ASP A 678 4.49 2.82 34.53
N VAL A 679 3.43 3.45 35.06
CA VAL A 679 3.44 4.84 35.50
C VAL A 679 3.93 4.96 36.95
N SER A 680 5.03 5.69 37.14
CA SER A 680 5.49 6.19 38.45
C SER A 680 5.49 7.73 38.54
N SER A 681 4.74 8.40 37.66
CA SER A 681 4.63 9.86 37.62
C SER A 681 3.71 10.42 38.71
N ASN A 682 4.06 11.59 39.25
CA ASN A 682 3.18 12.37 40.14
C ASN A 682 2.12 13.23 39.39
N ASP A 683 2.08 13.18 38.06
CA ASP A 683 1.12 13.93 37.23
C ASP A 683 -0.31 13.35 37.35
N SER A 684 -1.33 14.21 37.29
CA SER A 684 -2.74 13.80 37.24
C SER A 684 -3.20 13.40 35.83
N SER A 685 -4.25 12.57 35.72
CA SER A 685 -4.83 12.14 34.43
C SER A 685 -5.19 13.35 33.54
N ASP A 686 -5.86 14.36 34.11
CA ASP A 686 -6.24 15.60 33.46
C ASP A 686 -5.05 16.39 32.88
N SER A 687 -3.88 16.32 33.53
CA SER A 687 -2.63 16.92 33.03
C SER A 687 -2.13 16.18 31.80
N LEU A 688 -2.01 14.85 31.89
CA LEU A 688 -1.57 13.99 30.78
C LEU A 688 -2.49 14.10 29.56
N GLU A 689 -3.81 14.03 29.76
CA GLU A 689 -4.81 14.20 28.69
C GLU A 689 -4.75 15.58 28.04
N THR A 690 -4.46 16.63 28.82
CA THR A 690 -4.28 18.00 28.30
C THR A 690 -2.98 18.13 27.51
N ARG A 691 -1.89 17.49 27.96
CA ARG A 691 -0.61 17.42 27.23
C ARG A 691 -0.76 16.62 25.93
N PHE A 692 -1.47 15.48 25.96
CA PHE A 692 -1.76 14.63 24.81
C PHE A 692 -2.60 15.35 23.73
N LEU A 693 -3.68 16.03 24.15
CA LEU A 693 -4.48 16.87 23.26
C LEU A 693 -3.61 17.96 22.62
N SER A 694 -2.81 18.66 23.44
CA SER A 694 -1.90 19.71 22.97
C SER A 694 -0.91 19.17 21.92
N ILE A 695 -0.26 18.02 22.17
CA ILE A 695 0.65 17.37 21.21
C ILE A 695 -0.05 17.15 19.87
N LEU A 696 -1.20 16.46 19.85
CA LEU A 696 -1.88 16.12 18.60
C LEU A 696 -2.49 17.34 17.88
N CYS A 697 -2.93 18.37 18.62
CA CYS A 697 -3.56 19.55 18.04
C CYS A 697 -2.58 20.65 17.62
N THR A 698 -1.42 20.79 18.29
CA THR A 698 -0.49 21.91 18.09
C THR A 698 0.84 21.55 17.43
N ARG A 699 1.34 20.31 17.53
CA ARG A 699 2.66 19.97 16.92
C ARG A 699 2.63 19.97 15.40
N SER A 700 3.77 20.26 14.79
CA SER A 700 3.94 20.25 13.34
C SER A 700 3.80 18.83 12.78
N TYR A 701 3.39 18.72 11.51
CA TYR A 701 3.26 17.40 10.87
C TYR A 701 4.60 16.64 10.79
N PRO A 702 5.77 17.27 10.49
CA PRO A 702 7.07 16.64 10.65
C PRO A 702 7.32 16.12 12.08
N GLN A 703 7.12 16.99 13.08
CA GLN A 703 7.32 16.62 14.49
C GLN A 703 6.44 15.43 14.90
N LEU A 704 5.15 15.43 14.53
CA LEU A 704 4.24 14.31 14.85
C LEU A 704 4.68 12.98 14.23
N ARG A 705 5.22 12.97 13.01
CA ARG A 705 5.76 11.72 12.42
C ARG A 705 6.91 11.17 13.25
N ARG A 706 7.83 12.03 13.70
CA ARG A 706 8.93 11.63 14.57
C ARG A 706 8.45 11.18 15.96
N VAL A 707 7.44 11.84 16.53
CA VAL A 707 6.77 11.39 17.77
C VAL A 707 6.22 9.97 17.63
N PHE A 708 5.54 9.67 16.52
CA PHE A 708 4.95 8.34 16.30
C PHE A 708 5.99 7.26 15.99
N GLN A 709 7.11 7.63 15.37
CA GLN A 709 8.29 6.77 15.21
C GLN A 709 8.95 6.42 16.55
N GLU A 710 9.17 7.40 17.43
CA GLU A 710 9.70 7.15 18.78
C GLU A 710 8.70 6.36 19.62
N PHE A 711 7.40 6.65 19.54
CA PHE A 711 6.34 5.88 20.20
C PHE A 711 6.39 4.39 19.82
N ILE A 712 6.57 4.06 18.53
CA ILE A 712 6.73 2.66 18.08
C ILE A 712 8.00 2.04 18.69
N LYS A 713 9.15 2.71 18.62
CA LYS A 713 10.41 2.23 19.24
C LYS A 713 10.29 1.97 20.74
N MET A 714 9.47 2.76 21.44
CA MET A 714 9.36 2.74 22.90
C MET A 714 8.28 1.78 23.43
N THR A 715 7.22 1.54 22.66
CA THR A 715 6.04 0.77 23.10
C THR A 715 5.78 -0.49 22.29
N ASN A 716 6.39 -0.65 21.11
CA ASN A 716 6.05 -1.67 20.13
C ASN A 716 4.55 -1.67 19.70
N HIS A 717 3.89 -0.50 19.70
CA HIS A 717 2.51 -0.31 19.25
C HIS A 717 2.41 0.80 18.17
N ASP A 718 1.43 0.73 17.25
CA ASP A 718 1.06 1.89 16.41
C ASP A 718 0.05 2.78 17.14
N VAL A 719 0.22 4.10 17.02
CA VAL A 719 -0.57 5.11 17.74
C VAL A 719 -2.04 5.14 17.33
N GLU A 720 -2.37 4.87 16.06
CA GLU A 720 -3.78 4.79 15.60
C GLU A 720 -4.46 3.59 16.24
N HIS A 721 -3.75 2.46 16.35
CA HIS A 721 -4.27 1.28 17.02
C HIS A 721 -4.46 1.53 18.53
N ALA A 722 -3.46 2.09 19.20
CA ALA A 722 -3.52 2.39 20.63
C ALA A 722 -4.66 3.37 20.97
N ILE A 723 -4.86 4.43 20.17
CA ILE A 723 -6.02 5.34 20.30
C ILE A 723 -7.34 4.59 20.17
N LYS A 724 -7.51 3.73 19.14
CA LYS A 724 -8.73 2.93 18.96
C LYS A 724 -9.01 1.94 20.11
N LYS A 725 -7.97 1.40 20.75
CA LYS A 725 -8.07 0.45 21.86
C LYS A 725 -8.38 1.12 23.20
N ARG A 726 -8.04 2.41 23.36
CA ARG A 726 -8.13 3.15 24.63
C ARG A 726 -9.19 4.25 24.67
N MET A 727 -9.62 4.74 23.51
CA MET A 727 -10.56 5.85 23.36
C MET A 727 -11.79 5.43 22.56
N SER A 728 -12.92 6.12 22.76
CA SER A 728 -14.18 5.86 22.05
C SER A 728 -14.83 7.16 21.57
N GLY A 729 -15.90 7.03 20.78
CA GLY A 729 -16.67 8.15 20.23
C GLY A 729 -15.83 9.14 19.39
N ASP A 730 -16.29 10.38 19.35
CA ASP A 730 -15.78 11.43 18.46
C ASP A 730 -14.39 11.91 18.87
N VAL A 731 -14.02 11.71 20.14
CA VAL A 731 -12.66 11.95 20.66
C VAL A 731 -11.66 10.98 20.00
N ARG A 732 -11.99 9.68 19.93
CA ARG A 732 -11.20 8.69 19.20
C ARG A 732 -11.10 9.06 17.73
N ASP A 733 -12.23 9.38 17.11
CA ASP A 733 -12.28 9.58 15.65
C ASP A 733 -11.63 10.90 15.21
N ALA A 734 -11.67 11.94 16.04
CA ALA A 734 -10.90 13.17 15.84
C ALA A 734 -9.38 12.90 15.90
N PHE A 735 -8.89 12.20 16.91
CA PHE A 735 -7.47 11.89 17.02
C PHE A 735 -7.00 10.90 15.93
N VAL A 736 -7.80 9.90 15.57
CA VAL A 736 -7.52 9.01 14.42
C VAL A 736 -7.48 9.81 13.10
N ALA A 737 -8.38 10.78 12.90
CA ALA A 737 -8.35 11.64 11.71
C ALA A 737 -7.08 12.51 11.66
N ILE A 738 -6.64 13.09 12.79
CA ILE A 738 -5.35 13.82 12.88
C ILE A 738 -4.19 12.89 12.50
N VAL A 739 -4.09 11.72 13.14
CA VAL A 739 -3.02 10.74 12.90
C VAL A 739 -2.97 10.34 11.41
N ARG A 740 -4.12 10.02 10.80
CA ARG A 740 -4.20 9.67 9.36
C ARG A 740 -3.89 10.85 8.44
N SER A 741 -4.31 12.05 8.80
CA SER A 741 -4.02 13.30 8.07
C SER A 741 -2.51 13.62 8.05
N VAL A 742 -1.79 13.32 9.14
CA VAL A 742 -0.32 13.37 9.20
C VAL A 742 0.32 12.23 8.39
N LYS A 743 -0.19 10.99 8.53
CA LYS A 743 0.36 9.77 7.89
C LYS A 743 0.26 9.83 6.36
N ASN A 744 -0.94 10.02 5.81
CA ASN A 744 -1.19 10.14 4.37
C ASN A 744 -2.57 10.78 4.10
N LYS A 745 -2.62 12.11 4.00
CA LYS A 745 -3.85 12.89 3.77
C LYS A 745 -4.61 12.48 2.49
N PRO A 746 -3.96 12.23 1.33
CA PRO A 746 -4.64 11.65 0.17
C PRO A 746 -5.28 10.27 0.43
N ALA A 747 -4.62 9.36 1.15
CA ALA A 747 -5.19 8.06 1.50
C ALA A 747 -6.37 8.16 2.47
N PHE A 748 -6.33 9.10 3.43
CA PHE A 748 -7.46 9.41 4.32
C PHE A 748 -8.71 9.81 3.54
N PHE A 749 -8.57 10.70 2.55
CA PHE A 749 -9.70 11.07 1.69
C PHE A 749 -10.14 9.92 0.75
N ALA A 750 -9.20 9.09 0.27
CA ALA A 750 -9.55 7.90 -0.51
C ALA A 750 -10.40 6.91 0.30
N ASP A 751 -10.08 6.68 1.58
CA ASP A 751 -10.85 5.86 2.50
C ASP A 751 -12.25 6.45 2.78
N LYS A 752 -12.38 7.75 3.09
CA LYS A 752 -13.70 8.38 3.25
C LYS A 752 -14.54 8.34 1.96
N LEU A 753 -13.92 8.46 0.78
CA LEU A 753 -14.60 8.29 -0.52
C LEU A 753 -15.05 6.83 -0.76
N TYR A 754 -14.25 5.84 -0.38
CA TYR A 754 -14.64 4.44 -0.52
C TYR A 754 -15.80 4.10 0.42
N LYS A 755 -15.71 4.53 1.68
CA LYS A 755 -16.77 4.37 2.69
C LYS A 755 -18.08 5.03 2.26
N SER A 756 -18.03 6.24 1.69
CA SER A 756 -19.24 6.94 1.22
C SER A 756 -19.94 6.25 0.04
N MET A 757 -19.31 5.28 -0.64
CA MET A 757 -19.91 4.48 -1.72
C MET A 757 -20.03 2.99 -1.38
N LYS A 758 -19.73 2.57 -0.13
CA LYS A 758 -19.74 1.18 0.31
C LYS A 758 -21.05 0.84 1.01
N GLY A 759 -21.81 -0.11 0.44
CA GLY A 759 -23.00 -0.69 1.07
C GLY A 759 -24.16 -0.84 0.11
N ALA A 760 -25.38 -0.63 0.62
CA ALA A 760 -26.62 -0.63 -0.18
C ALA A 760 -26.99 0.76 -0.74
N GLY A 761 -26.33 1.83 -0.27
CA GLY A 761 -26.54 3.20 -0.72
C GLY A 761 -25.24 4.01 -0.70
N THR A 762 -25.35 5.32 -0.96
CA THR A 762 -24.21 6.23 -1.15
C THR A 762 -24.41 7.50 -0.30
N ASP A 763 -23.43 7.84 0.54
CA ASP A 763 -23.37 9.15 1.21
C ASP A 763 -22.90 10.21 0.21
N GLU A 764 -23.88 10.76 -0.50
CA GLU A 764 -23.69 11.89 -1.41
C GLU A 764 -23.11 13.14 -0.73
N ARG A 765 -23.30 13.34 0.59
CA ARG A 765 -22.78 14.53 1.29
C ARG A 765 -21.26 14.45 1.34
N THR A 766 -20.72 13.35 1.87
CA THR A 766 -19.26 13.13 1.94
C THR A 766 -18.64 12.98 0.56
N LEU A 767 -19.26 12.23 -0.35
CA LEU A 767 -18.77 12.12 -1.74
C LEU A 767 -18.67 13.50 -2.42
N THR A 768 -19.71 14.33 -2.32
CA THR A 768 -19.72 15.65 -2.97
C THR A 768 -18.76 16.63 -2.29
N ARG A 769 -18.68 16.62 -0.95
CA ARG A 769 -17.80 17.48 -0.16
C ARG A 769 -16.31 17.24 -0.45
N ILE A 770 -15.88 15.98 -0.50
CA ILE A 770 -14.48 15.65 -0.83
C ILE A 770 -14.19 15.96 -2.31
N MET A 771 -15.09 15.59 -3.23
CA MET A 771 -14.91 15.86 -4.66
C MET A 771 -14.81 17.36 -5.00
N ILE A 772 -15.47 18.24 -4.24
CA ILE A 772 -15.31 19.70 -4.37
C ILE A 772 -14.01 20.16 -3.69
N SER A 773 -13.90 19.97 -2.37
CA SER A 773 -12.84 20.58 -1.56
C SER A 773 -11.42 20.12 -1.92
N ARG A 774 -11.27 18.98 -2.61
CA ARG A 774 -9.96 18.46 -3.05
C ARG A 774 -9.70 18.61 -4.56
N SER A 775 -10.69 19.03 -5.35
CA SER A 775 -10.64 19.05 -6.83
C SER A 775 -9.43 19.77 -7.43
N GLU A 776 -8.99 20.85 -6.78
CA GLU A 776 -7.91 21.73 -7.23
C GLU A 776 -6.65 21.61 -6.34
N ILE A 777 -6.63 20.65 -5.39
CA ILE A 777 -5.55 20.47 -4.40
C ILE A 777 -4.79 19.14 -4.59
N ASP A 778 -5.45 18.01 -4.34
CA ASP A 778 -4.80 16.68 -4.32
C ASP A 778 -5.69 15.53 -4.83
N LEU A 779 -6.81 15.83 -5.50
CA LEU A 779 -7.72 14.79 -6.02
C LEU A 779 -7.06 13.84 -7.03
N LEU A 780 -5.94 14.20 -7.67
CA LEU A 780 -5.16 13.27 -8.48
C LEU A 780 -4.39 12.26 -7.60
N ASN A 781 -3.80 12.72 -6.50
CA ASN A 781 -3.13 11.86 -5.53
C ASN A 781 -4.15 10.94 -4.84
N ILE A 782 -5.30 11.47 -4.44
CA ILE A 782 -6.42 10.70 -3.87
C ILE A 782 -6.85 9.58 -4.83
N ARG A 783 -6.94 9.85 -6.15
CA ARG A 783 -7.26 8.83 -7.16
C ARG A 783 -6.21 7.71 -7.24
N ALA A 784 -4.93 8.02 -7.04
CA ALA A 784 -3.86 7.02 -7.02
C ALA A 784 -3.93 6.13 -5.77
N GLU A 785 -4.02 6.75 -4.57
CA GLU A 785 -4.18 6.01 -3.31
C GLU A 785 -5.48 5.17 -3.31
N PHE A 786 -6.55 5.66 -3.95
CA PHE A 786 -7.80 4.91 -4.11
C PHE A 786 -7.62 3.64 -4.96
N VAL A 787 -6.83 3.70 -6.04
CA VAL A 787 -6.50 2.51 -6.84
C VAL A 787 -5.68 1.53 -6.00
N ASP A 788 -4.67 2.01 -5.29
CA ASP A 788 -3.79 1.18 -4.46
C ASP A 788 -4.54 0.44 -3.35
N LEU A 789 -5.38 1.17 -2.60
CA LEU A 789 -6.17 0.65 -1.49
C LEU A 789 -7.33 -0.23 -1.97
N PHE A 790 -8.04 0.15 -3.04
CA PHE A 790 -9.32 -0.46 -3.41
C PHE A 790 -9.31 -1.33 -4.68
N ASP A 791 -8.16 -1.45 -5.37
CA ASP A 791 -7.99 -2.34 -6.55
C ASP A 791 -8.98 -2.00 -7.69
N LYS A 792 -9.43 -0.72 -7.71
CA LYS A 792 -10.46 -0.14 -8.59
C LYS A 792 -10.21 1.35 -8.76
N SER A 793 -10.55 1.93 -9.91
CA SER A 793 -10.51 3.39 -10.06
C SER A 793 -11.69 4.07 -9.35
N LEU A 794 -11.45 5.28 -8.82
CA LEU A 794 -12.50 6.13 -8.24
C LEU A 794 -13.62 6.41 -9.27
N HIS A 795 -13.26 6.53 -10.54
CA HIS A 795 -14.19 6.69 -11.67
C HIS A 795 -15.20 5.53 -11.73
N HIS A 796 -14.72 4.29 -11.82
CA HIS A 796 -15.55 3.09 -11.91
C HIS A 796 -16.42 2.90 -10.65
N MET A 797 -15.91 3.26 -9.47
CA MET A 797 -16.69 3.19 -8.24
C MET A 797 -17.87 4.19 -8.26
N ILE A 798 -17.63 5.44 -8.68
CA ILE A 798 -18.67 6.48 -8.81
C ILE A 798 -19.71 6.08 -9.87
N GLU A 799 -19.26 5.60 -11.03
CA GLU A 799 -20.11 5.16 -12.14
C GLU A 799 -21.09 4.05 -11.72
N VAL A 800 -20.59 3.00 -11.05
CA VAL A 800 -21.41 1.85 -10.61
C VAL A 800 -22.30 2.18 -9.40
N ARG A 801 -21.90 3.12 -8.52
CA ARG A 801 -22.59 3.40 -7.25
C ARG A 801 -23.36 4.72 -7.19
N ALA A 802 -23.34 5.52 -8.25
CA ALA A 802 -24.20 6.70 -8.40
C ALA A 802 -24.76 6.86 -9.84
N PRO A 803 -25.44 5.85 -10.41
CA PRO A 803 -25.93 5.90 -11.80
C PRO A 803 -27.08 6.90 -12.01
N GLY A 804 -27.88 7.18 -10.97
CA GLY A 804 -29.01 8.12 -11.02
C GLY A 804 -28.60 9.59 -10.88
N HIS A 805 -27.52 10.02 -11.55
CA HIS A 805 -26.94 11.37 -11.47
C HIS A 805 -26.44 11.82 -12.85
N PRO A 806 -26.23 13.13 -13.07
CA PRO A 806 -25.47 13.63 -14.21
C PRO A 806 -24.00 13.21 -14.08
N SER A 807 -23.70 12.00 -14.53
CA SER A 807 -22.38 11.37 -14.50
C SER A 807 -21.31 12.26 -15.14
N GLN A 808 -21.66 12.97 -16.22
CA GLN A 808 -20.88 14.02 -16.88
C GLN A 808 -20.21 14.99 -15.88
N ALA A 809 -20.91 15.46 -14.84
CA ALA A 809 -20.34 16.40 -13.87
C ALA A 809 -19.20 15.79 -13.04
N ARG A 810 -19.33 14.51 -12.65
CA ARG A 810 -18.28 13.78 -11.93
C ARG A 810 -17.22 13.18 -12.86
N HIS A 811 -17.48 13.09 -14.17
CA HIS A 811 -16.48 12.77 -15.19
C HIS A 811 -15.60 13.97 -15.56
N HIS A 812 -16.16 15.18 -15.66
CA HIS A 812 -15.41 16.38 -16.05
C HIS A 812 -14.59 17.02 -14.92
N LEU A 813 -14.83 16.65 -13.65
CA LEU A 813 -13.88 16.84 -12.54
C LEU A 813 -12.67 15.86 -12.59
N GLN A 814 -12.41 15.24 -13.74
CA GLN A 814 -11.28 14.35 -13.97
C GLN A 814 -10.54 14.81 -15.24
N PRO A 815 -9.19 14.73 -15.29
CA PRO A 815 -8.48 14.89 -16.56
C PRO A 815 -8.94 13.78 -17.51
N GLY A 816 -9.21 14.16 -18.76
CA GLY A 816 -9.44 13.20 -19.85
C GLY A 816 -8.23 12.27 -20.01
N PRO A 817 -8.41 11.08 -20.61
CA PRO A 817 -7.29 10.17 -20.86
C PRO A 817 -6.22 10.90 -21.70
N ARG A 818 -4.96 10.90 -21.23
CA ARG A 818 -3.83 11.34 -22.06
C ARG A 818 -3.89 10.56 -23.38
N ALA A 819 -3.75 11.26 -24.49
CA ALA A 819 -3.73 10.67 -25.82
C ALA A 819 -2.42 9.90 -26.05
N LEU A 820 -2.29 8.72 -25.42
CA LEU A 820 -1.35 7.70 -25.86
C LEU A 820 -1.74 7.31 -27.29
N GLY A 821 -0.91 7.71 -28.25
CA GLY A 821 -1.21 7.60 -29.68
C GLY A 821 -1.40 6.15 -30.10
N ARG A 822 -2.66 5.70 -30.17
CA ARG A 822 -3.01 4.41 -30.77
C ARG A 822 -2.80 4.52 -32.28
N GLY A 823 -1.66 3.99 -32.74
CA GLY A 823 -1.37 3.83 -34.16
C GLY A 823 -2.53 3.13 -34.88
N SER A 824 -2.87 3.63 -36.06
CA SER A 824 -4.00 3.16 -36.86
C SER A 824 -3.81 1.71 -37.29
N ARG A 825 -4.65 0.80 -36.77
CA ARG A 825 -4.90 -0.50 -37.39
C ARG A 825 -6.28 -0.49 -38.05
N THR A 826 -6.27 -0.56 -39.37
CA THR A 826 -7.46 -0.76 -40.21
C THR A 826 -8.20 -2.02 -39.80
N ARG A 827 -9.49 -1.90 -39.47
CA ARG A 827 -10.39 -3.06 -39.39
C ARG A 827 -10.92 -3.38 -40.78
N GLY A 828 -10.53 -4.53 -41.32
CA GLY A 828 -11.28 -5.18 -42.39
C GLY A 828 -12.67 -5.58 -41.89
N GLY A 829 -13.67 -5.54 -42.76
CA GLY A 829 -15.03 -5.93 -42.41
C GLY A 829 -15.18 -7.45 -42.28
N GLY A 830 -15.85 -7.88 -41.21
CA GLY A 830 -16.40 -9.23 -41.05
C GLY A 830 -17.75 -9.07 -40.37
N ALA A 831 -18.80 -9.65 -40.96
CA ALA A 831 -20.17 -9.53 -40.46
C ALA A 831 -20.63 -10.87 -39.87
N GLU A 832 -21.33 -10.81 -38.73
CA GLU A 832 -22.12 -11.91 -38.19
C GLU A 832 -23.53 -11.42 -37.83
N PRO A 833 -24.54 -12.30 -37.82
CA PRO A 833 -25.95 -11.90 -37.88
C PRO A 833 -26.56 -11.55 -36.51
N ALA A 834 -27.64 -10.76 -36.55
CA ALA A 834 -28.44 -10.42 -35.38
C ALA A 834 -29.45 -11.53 -35.02
N LEU A 835 -29.74 -11.68 -33.73
CA LEU A 835 -30.88 -12.44 -33.19
C LEU A 835 -31.98 -11.50 -32.69
N PRO A 836 -33.27 -11.86 -32.81
CA PRO A 836 -34.39 -10.99 -32.48
C PRO A 836 -34.68 -10.90 -30.96
N PRO A 837 -35.37 -9.84 -30.50
CA PRO A 837 -35.74 -9.67 -29.09
C PRO A 837 -36.91 -10.57 -28.66
N ALA A 838 -36.96 -10.92 -27.38
CA ALA A 838 -38.09 -11.64 -26.78
C ALA A 838 -39.15 -10.65 -26.26
N GLU A 839 -40.42 -10.89 -26.61
CA GLU A 839 -41.56 -10.10 -26.11
C GLU A 839 -41.94 -10.45 -24.67
N GLY A 840 -42.43 -9.47 -23.92
CA GLY A 840 -42.92 -9.66 -22.56
C GLY A 840 -44.40 -10.03 -22.51
N HIS A 841 -44.80 -10.85 -21.52
CA HIS A 841 -46.21 -11.12 -21.23
C HIS A 841 -46.54 -10.91 -19.75
N LEU A 842 -47.29 -9.82 -19.48
CA LEU A 842 -47.94 -9.56 -18.21
C LEU A 842 -49.16 -10.48 -18.02
N ARG A 843 -49.23 -11.18 -16.89
CA ARG A 843 -50.51 -11.65 -16.34
C ARG A 843 -50.58 -11.35 -14.84
N ARG A 844 -51.57 -10.55 -14.46
CA ARG A 844 -52.06 -10.43 -13.07
C ARG A 844 -53.15 -11.48 -12.85
N LEU A 845 -53.18 -12.14 -11.70
CA LEU A 845 -54.39 -12.58 -11.01
C LEU A 845 -54.16 -12.53 -9.47
N PRO A 846 -55.21 -12.52 -8.63
CA PRO A 846 -55.15 -11.89 -7.30
C PRO A 846 -55.23 -12.84 -6.09
N HIS A 847 -55.01 -12.25 -4.90
CA HIS A 847 -55.45 -12.63 -3.54
C HIS A 847 -55.76 -14.11 -3.20
N GLY A 848 -54.95 -14.67 -2.30
CA GLY A 848 -55.30 -15.81 -1.43
C GLY A 848 -54.93 -15.51 0.03
N SER A 849 -55.65 -16.09 0.99
CA SER A 849 -55.60 -15.71 2.42
C SER A 849 -54.60 -16.50 3.28
N ALA A 850 -54.30 -15.98 4.47
CA ALA A 850 -53.31 -16.50 5.41
C ALA A 850 -53.63 -17.90 6.01
N GLY A 851 -52.57 -18.64 6.36
CA GLY A 851 -52.58 -19.88 7.14
C GLY A 851 -51.15 -20.22 7.62
N PRO A 852 -50.90 -20.64 8.88
CA PRO A 852 -49.54 -20.57 9.46
C PRO A 852 -48.77 -21.90 9.60
N VAL A 853 -47.44 -21.79 9.45
CA VAL A 853 -46.37 -22.50 10.18
C VAL A 853 -46.38 -24.04 10.23
N ARG A 854 -45.38 -24.67 9.58
CA ARG A 854 -44.41 -25.57 10.27
C ARG A 854 -43.18 -25.93 9.42
N ARG A 855 -42.00 -25.79 10.05
CA ARG A 855 -40.63 -26.10 9.60
C ARG A 855 -40.11 -25.22 8.46
#